data_AF-A0A964QI54-F1
#
_entry.id   AF-A0A964QI54-F1
#
_cell.length_a   1.000
_cell.length_b   1.000
_cell.length_c   1.000
_cell.angle_alpha   90.00
_cell.angle_beta   90.00
_cell.angle_gamma   90.00
#
_symmetry.space_group_name_H-M   'P 1'
#
loop_
_entity.id
_entity.type
_entity.pdbx_description
1 polymer ?
#
loop_
_entity_poly.entity_id
_entity_poly.type
_entity_poly.pdbx_seq_one_letter_code
_entity_poly.pdbx_strand_id
1 'polypeptide(L)'
;MFRLCAYLLLLPLFCQAQPTLQPLPISLPCRYGVIGLRVEPAGPDTLRVSRLVPGSPAFAAGLRPGDLLLGALPYRLRTRDELSRYVQSRPPGDSLLLILLRQGQFLALSCRVTDRRQLFSSMAAQGIPLPSLDQPQNQGWDGNQDSLERGTAQLLRRHQSTADLTQLVAALALEDSSYGADCRLSTQRYALLHPLKAGQIAGDLAARFLTTDLDSLLLAATTALDLELPSKKFATPPPSLPDQLQPFFRAGPLVLKAMASLDSAQQQELRGQIPLLLESLSRNPDLDLSDSTQDLRRTLGLAKAVDLTTLFAAARELTSLCTPASLRALQTAARRADSVATSLPPGLSGRLLYAQPSPLGWIVVGDRGPNHYEGPIALVLDLGGDDTYTLTDPLPVRLCIDYQGDDQYRGPVGAGLAGVSLNVDLAGDDLYLADQLAQGSAFCGVGLLIDRQGRDQYQAGEYAQGAAFFGAGILLDEAGDDQYGAAQHSQGFGSTRGLGLLRDRRGADQYAADLQVPSAYGDPGLYEGWSQGMGCGIRGYGEGGIGLLLELSGDDRYQGGNFSQGVGYFFGLGALVDQGGNDRYLGSRYAQGAAAHQAVGILVDHTGNDRYQSRVAAGQGSGWDAAVGVLIDEHGDDQYRADDLSQGAGAMNGLGLLLDQRGNDSYQTHSGQGAGGSLEYWGGRNAPNLGVLMDWGGKDRYNLEGRRNQAEFKNSGIGLFEDR
;
A
#
# COMPACT_ATOMS: atom_id res chain seq x y z
N MET A 1 9.98 55.42 -25.64
CA MET A 1 10.58 54.07 -25.72
C MET A 1 9.64 53.07 -25.04
N PHE A 2 8.68 52.53 -25.79
CA PHE A 2 7.81 51.43 -25.36
C PHE A 2 8.35 50.15 -26.01
N ARG A 3 8.81 49.17 -25.22
CA ARG A 3 9.06 47.81 -25.72
C ARG A 3 7.77 47.01 -25.54
N LEU A 4 7.15 46.67 -26.67
CA LEU A 4 6.06 45.69 -26.74
C LEU A 4 6.60 44.32 -26.31
N CYS A 5 6.00 43.73 -25.28
CA CYS A 5 6.01 42.29 -25.04
C CYS A 5 5.07 41.63 -26.07
N ALA A 6 5.62 40.90 -27.03
CA ALA A 6 4.84 40.03 -27.90
C ALA A 6 4.78 38.63 -27.29
N TYR A 7 3.61 38.25 -26.78
CA TYR A 7 3.24 36.85 -26.58
C TYR A 7 3.18 36.17 -27.97
N LEU A 8 4.20 35.39 -28.31
CA LEU A 8 4.17 34.51 -29.47
C LEU A 8 3.23 33.33 -29.16
N LEU A 9 2.01 33.39 -29.71
CA LEU A 9 1.19 32.21 -29.93
C LEU A 9 1.95 31.27 -30.87
N LEU A 10 2.51 30.18 -30.34
CA LEU A 10 3.22 29.15 -31.09
C LEU A 10 2.21 28.31 -31.89
N LEU A 11 1.97 28.69 -33.15
CA LEU A 11 1.26 27.85 -34.12
C LEU A 11 2.18 26.70 -34.59
N PRO A 12 1.63 25.50 -34.82
CA PRO A 12 2.41 24.40 -35.40
C PRO A 12 2.93 24.80 -36.78
N LEU A 13 4.24 24.61 -37.00
CA LEU A 13 4.86 24.82 -38.32
C LEU A 13 4.70 23.55 -39.15
N PHE A 14 4.02 23.68 -40.29
CA PHE A 14 3.91 22.62 -41.28
C PHE A 14 5.18 22.57 -42.12
N CYS A 15 5.85 21.41 -42.14
CA CYS A 15 6.99 21.18 -43.02
C CYS A 15 6.53 20.40 -44.26
N GLN A 16 6.85 20.88 -45.45
CA GLN A 16 6.49 20.19 -46.71
C GLN A 16 7.44 19.04 -47.06
N ALA A 17 8.59 18.91 -46.38
CA ALA A 17 9.59 17.86 -46.60
C ALA A 17 9.96 17.15 -45.30
N GLN A 18 10.27 15.86 -45.38
CA GLN A 18 10.74 15.07 -44.23
C GLN A 18 12.07 15.66 -43.72
N PRO A 19 12.17 16.08 -42.45
CA PRO A 19 13.41 16.63 -41.92
C PRO A 19 14.49 15.55 -41.79
N THR A 20 15.73 15.91 -42.14
CA THR A 20 16.89 15.03 -41.99
C THR A 20 17.30 14.96 -40.51
N LEU A 21 17.08 13.81 -39.88
CA LEU A 21 17.41 13.56 -38.47
C LEU A 21 18.66 12.69 -38.34
N GLN A 22 19.54 13.04 -37.41
CA GLN A 22 20.78 12.32 -37.13
C GLN A 22 20.55 11.18 -36.12
N PRO A 23 21.37 10.11 -36.12
CA PRO A 23 21.35 9.13 -35.03
C PRO A 23 21.61 9.77 -33.66
N LEU A 24 20.95 9.30 -32.61
CA LEU A 24 21.20 9.76 -31.25
C LEU A 24 22.62 9.38 -30.81
N PRO A 25 23.40 10.28 -30.19
CA PRO A 25 24.68 9.92 -29.62
C PRO A 25 24.55 8.81 -28.57
N ILE A 26 25.56 7.93 -28.50
CA ILE A 26 25.60 6.82 -27.53
C ILE A 26 25.61 7.37 -26.10
N SER A 27 26.42 8.39 -25.85
CA SER A 27 26.56 9.02 -24.54
C SER A 27 25.89 10.38 -24.51
N LEU A 28 25.00 10.58 -23.53
CA LEU A 28 24.35 11.86 -23.23
C LEU A 28 24.44 12.12 -21.71
N PRO A 29 24.60 13.37 -21.27
CA PRO A 29 24.51 13.69 -19.84
C PRO A 29 23.08 13.41 -19.35
N CYS A 30 22.90 13.04 -18.08
CA CYS A 30 21.59 13.05 -17.44
C CYS A 30 21.40 14.35 -16.65
N ARG A 31 20.30 15.06 -16.92
CA ARG A 31 19.88 16.33 -16.30
C ARG A 31 18.43 16.28 -15.79
N TYR A 32 17.86 15.08 -15.71
CA TYR A 32 16.55 14.78 -15.13
C TYR A 32 15.35 15.51 -15.75
N GLY A 33 15.48 15.98 -16.99
CA GLY A 33 14.37 16.57 -17.74
C GLY A 33 13.25 15.57 -18.02
N VAL A 34 12.01 16.04 -17.97
CA VAL A 34 10.80 15.29 -18.35
C VAL A 34 9.84 16.16 -19.16
N ILE A 35 8.99 15.52 -19.96
CA ILE A 35 7.98 16.21 -20.79
C ILE A 35 6.56 15.64 -20.68
N GLY A 36 6.35 14.51 -19.99
CA GLY A 36 5.01 14.02 -19.65
C GLY A 36 4.23 13.31 -20.75
N LEU A 37 4.84 12.34 -21.44
CA LEU A 37 4.12 11.45 -22.36
C LEU A 37 4.52 9.97 -22.19
N ARG A 38 3.66 9.08 -22.68
CA ARG A 38 4.00 7.67 -22.94
C ARG A 38 3.93 7.40 -24.44
N VAL A 39 4.81 6.52 -24.89
CA VAL A 39 4.88 6.06 -26.27
C VAL A 39 4.95 4.55 -26.35
N GLU A 40 4.52 4.03 -27.49
CA GLU A 40 4.65 2.63 -27.87
C GLU A 40 5.28 2.51 -29.27
N PRO A 41 5.95 1.38 -29.58
CA PRO A 41 6.45 1.14 -30.93
C PRO A 41 5.29 1.10 -31.93
N ALA A 42 5.39 1.87 -33.01
CA ALA A 42 4.44 1.89 -34.12
C ALA A 42 5.00 1.26 -35.41
N GLY A 43 6.26 0.87 -35.37
CA GLY A 43 7.06 0.33 -36.46
C GLY A 43 8.55 0.28 -36.05
N PRO A 44 9.45 -0.12 -36.96
CA PRO A 44 10.87 -0.32 -36.63
C PRO A 44 11.59 0.91 -36.09
N ASP A 45 11.17 2.12 -36.51
CA ASP A 45 11.83 3.38 -36.18
C ASP A 45 10.84 4.51 -35.79
N THR A 46 9.63 4.16 -35.36
CA THR A 46 8.57 5.15 -35.12
C THR A 46 7.89 4.88 -33.79
N LEU A 47 7.73 5.93 -33.00
CA LEU A 47 7.05 5.87 -31.72
C LEU A 47 5.65 6.49 -31.87
N ARG A 48 4.61 5.77 -31.49
CA ARG A 48 3.26 6.34 -31.37
C ARG A 48 3.09 6.90 -29.98
N VAL A 49 2.62 8.14 -29.87
CA VAL A 49 2.16 8.71 -28.61
C VAL A 49 0.93 7.94 -28.17
N SER A 50 1.04 7.16 -27.11
CA SER A 50 -0.08 6.41 -26.56
C SER A 50 -0.84 7.22 -25.51
N ARG A 51 -0.14 8.05 -24.73
CA ARG A 51 -0.74 8.83 -23.62
C ARG A 51 0.02 10.14 -23.36
N LEU A 52 -0.67 11.15 -22.84
CA LEU A 52 -0.12 12.43 -22.40
C LEU A 52 -0.58 12.72 -20.98
N VAL A 53 0.28 13.34 -20.18
CA VAL A 53 -0.08 13.86 -18.86
C VAL A 53 -0.76 15.24 -19.03
N PRO A 54 -1.96 15.54 -18.49
CA PRO A 54 -2.66 16.79 -18.68
C PRO A 54 -1.91 17.88 -17.91
N GLY A 55 -1.78 19.04 -18.53
CA GLY A 55 -0.95 20.13 -18.00
C GLY A 55 0.56 19.91 -18.13
N SER A 56 1.02 18.75 -18.63
CA SER A 56 2.45 18.54 -18.91
C SER A 56 2.96 19.39 -20.08
N PRO A 57 4.29 19.53 -20.23
CA PRO A 57 4.86 20.20 -21.40
C PRO A 57 4.46 19.60 -22.74
N ALA A 58 4.39 18.26 -22.86
CA ALA A 58 3.99 17.59 -24.09
C ALA A 58 2.51 17.88 -24.44
N PHE A 59 1.63 17.87 -23.43
CA PHE A 59 0.23 18.27 -23.60
C PHE A 59 0.11 19.74 -24.03
N ALA A 60 0.81 20.65 -23.34
CA ALA A 60 0.81 22.08 -23.66
C ALA A 60 1.42 22.39 -25.04
N ALA A 61 2.36 21.57 -25.51
CA ALA A 61 2.93 21.67 -26.86
C ALA A 61 1.94 21.26 -27.97
N GLY A 62 0.80 20.67 -27.61
CA GLY A 62 -0.24 20.27 -28.54
C GLY A 62 -0.04 18.88 -29.16
N LEU A 63 0.75 18.00 -28.53
CA LEU A 63 0.79 16.58 -28.87
C LEU A 63 -0.59 15.96 -28.66
N ARG A 64 -0.86 14.85 -29.35
CA ARG A 64 -2.11 14.09 -29.23
C ARG A 64 -1.82 12.59 -29.22
N PRO A 65 -2.59 11.78 -28.47
CA PRO A 65 -2.59 10.33 -28.65
C PRO A 65 -2.79 9.98 -30.13
N GLY A 66 -2.02 9.01 -30.62
CA GLY A 66 -1.98 8.59 -32.02
C GLY A 66 -0.93 9.29 -32.89
N ASP A 67 -0.34 10.42 -32.43
CA ASP A 67 0.78 11.07 -33.13
C ASP A 67 1.96 10.11 -33.30
N LEU A 68 2.61 10.14 -34.46
CA LEU A 68 3.79 9.35 -34.74
C LEU A 68 5.04 10.22 -34.56
N LEU A 69 5.68 10.11 -33.41
CA LEU A 69 6.93 10.78 -33.07
C LEU A 69 8.10 10.13 -33.82
N LEU A 70 8.83 10.94 -34.58
CA LEU A 70 9.99 10.52 -35.37
C LEU A 70 11.31 10.88 -34.70
N GLY A 71 11.30 11.94 -33.89
CA GLY A 71 12.47 12.42 -33.18
C GLY A 71 12.29 13.80 -32.60
N ALA A 72 13.40 14.39 -32.20
CA ALA A 72 13.46 15.74 -31.67
C ALA A 72 14.77 16.36 -32.15
N LEU A 73 14.69 17.50 -32.83
CA LEU A 73 15.83 18.04 -33.56
C LEU A 73 17.08 18.19 -32.66
N PRO A 74 18.27 17.81 -33.16
CA PRO A 74 18.56 17.29 -34.50
C PRO A 74 18.41 15.75 -34.65
N TYR A 75 17.96 15.04 -33.62
CA TYR A 75 18.10 13.58 -33.54
C TYR A 75 16.82 12.80 -33.85
N ARG A 76 17.02 11.62 -34.43
CA ARG A 76 15.99 10.60 -34.62
C ARG A 76 15.86 9.79 -33.34
N LEU A 77 14.62 9.50 -32.93
CA LEU A 77 14.31 8.75 -31.72
C LEU A 77 13.41 7.57 -32.11
N ARG A 78 13.98 6.37 -32.10
CA ARG A 78 13.38 5.13 -32.60
C ARG A 78 12.77 4.31 -31.47
N THR A 79 13.39 4.36 -30.30
CA THR A 79 13.03 3.53 -29.15
C THR A 79 12.60 4.40 -27.97
N ARG A 80 11.86 3.80 -27.04
CA ARG A 80 11.46 4.47 -25.78
C ARG A 80 12.68 4.91 -24.99
N ASP A 81 13.73 4.09 -24.99
CA ASP A 81 15.01 4.39 -24.35
C ASP A 81 15.69 5.61 -24.99
N GLU A 82 15.81 5.65 -26.32
CA GLU A 82 16.40 6.79 -27.03
C GLU A 82 15.65 8.10 -26.70
N LEU A 83 14.31 8.06 -26.72
CA LEU A 83 13.47 9.20 -26.33
C LEU A 83 13.73 9.61 -24.88
N SER A 84 13.73 8.65 -23.96
CA SER A 84 13.93 8.89 -22.53
C SER A 84 15.31 9.51 -22.26
N ARG A 85 16.39 8.90 -22.78
CA ARG A 85 17.76 9.43 -22.63
C ARG A 85 17.89 10.83 -23.22
N TYR A 86 17.31 11.08 -24.40
CA TYR A 86 17.38 12.40 -25.01
C TYR A 86 16.66 13.46 -24.18
N VAL A 87 15.44 13.20 -23.74
CA VAL A 87 14.66 14.12 -22.91
C VAL A 87 15.37 14.38 -21.58
N GLN A 88 15.83 13.31 -20.91
CA GLN A 88 16.55 13.43 -19.64
C GLN A 88 17.88 14.18 -19.79
N SER A 89 18.47 14.23 -20.98
CA SER A 89 19.68 15.02 -21.23
C SER A 89 19.49 16.53 -21.23
N ARG A 90 18.24 16.99 -21.24
CA ARG A 90 17.89 18.40 -21.21
C ARG A 90 17.60 18.85 -19.78
N PRO A 91 18.09 20.02 -19.35
CA PRO A 91 17.72 20.56 -18.04
C PRO A 91 16.27 21.06 -18.04
N PRO A 92 15.58 21.02 -16.88
CA PRO A 92 14.33 21.74 -16.68
C PRO A 92 14.46 23.22 -17.09
N GLY A 93 13.45 23.75 -17.78
CA GLY A 93 13.47 25.10 -18.36
C GLY A 93 13.92 25.16 -19.82
N ASP A 94 14.55 24.11 -20.36
CA ASP A 94 14.93 24.01 -21.77
C ASP A 94 13.70 23.77 -22.68
N SER A 95 13.91 23.68 -24.00
CA SER A 95 12.86 23.32 -24.97
C SER A 95 13.38 22.39 -26.06
N LEU A 96 12.55 21.42 -26.42
CA LEU A 96 12.75 20.45 -27.48
C LEU A 96 11.88 20.81 -28.68
N LEU A 97 12.41 20.66 -29.89
CA LEU A 97 11.60 20.74 -31.11
C LEU A 97 11.27 19.34 -31.59
N LEU A 98 10.08 18.85 -31.21
CA LEU A 98 9.59 17.51 -31.50
C LEU A 98 9.12 17.44 -32.95
N ILE A 99 9.56 16.41 -33.68
CA ILE A 99 9.17 16.15 -35.06
C ILE A 99 8.24 14.96 -35.09
N LEU A 100 7.02 15.17 -35.59
CA LEU A 100 6.00 14.12 -35.65
C LEU A 100 5.22 14.12 -36.96
N LEU A 101 4.56 13.00 -37.23
CA LEU A 101 3.63 12.80 -38.32
C LEU A 101 2.22 12.66 -37.74
N ARG A 102 1.30 13.55 -38.17
CA ARG A 102 -0.12 13.52 -37.79
C ARG A 102 -0.95 13.53 -39.06
N GLN A 103 -1.79 12.50 -39.25
CA GLN A 103 -2.66 12.38 -40.44
C GLN A 103 -1.89 12.56 -41.78
N GLY A 104 -0.66 12.05 -41.86
CA GLY A 104 0.18 12.16 -43.05
C GLY A 104 0.93 13.49 -43.22
N GLN A 105 0.79 14.45 -42.30
CA GLN A 105 1.48 15.74 -42.33
C GLN A 105 2.59 15.84 -41.29
N PHE A 106 3.74 16.36 -41.69
CA PHE A 106 4.86 16.63 -40.77
C PHE A 106 4.61 17.91 -39.96
N LEU A 107 4.74 17.78 -38.64
CA LEU A 107 4.61 18.86 -37.67
C LEU A 107 5.88 18.98 -36.84
N ALA A 108 6.28 20.22 -36.56
CA ALA A 108 7.29 20.54 -35.57
C ALA A 108 6.64 21.25 -34.38
N LEU A 109 6.73 20.66 -33.18
CA LEU A 109 6.15 21.21 -31.96
C LEU A 109 7.25 21.59 -30.96
N SER A 110 7.23 22.83 -30.49
CA SER A 110 8.10 23.29 -29.41
C SER A 110 7.54 22.81 -28.07
N CYS A 111 8.28 21.93 -27.39
CA CYS A 111 7.91 21.33 -26.12
C CYS A 111 8.90 21.75 -25.05
N ARG A 112 8.43 22.42 -24.00
CA ARG A 112 9.28 22.74 -22.83
C ARG A 112 9.74 21.47 -22.14
N VAL A 113 10.82 21.56 -21.39
CA VAL A 113 11.30 20.52 -20.47
C VAL A 113 11.05 20.99 -19.04
N THR A 114 10.57 20.10 -18.18
CA THR A 114 10.34 20.35 -16.75
C THR A 114 11.00 19.26 -15.90
N ASP A 115 10.81 19.31 -14.59
CA ASP A 115 11.22 18.29 -13.62
C ASP A 115 10.02 17.44 -13.15
N ARG A 116 10.29 16.32 -12.47
CA ARG A 116 9.23 15.40 -11.99
C ARG A 116 8.31 16.04 -10.97
N ARG A 117 8.83 16.90 -10.09
CA ARG A 117 8.04 17.60 -9.07
C ARG A 117 7.00 18.54 -9.69
N GLN A 118 7.35 19.24 -10.76
CA GLN A 118 6.43 20.07 -11.53
C GLN A 118 5.47 19.24 -12.39
N LEU A 119 5.95 18.16 -13.00
CA LEU A 119 5.11 17.23 -13.77
C LEU A 119 4.01 16.61 -12.91
N PHE A 120 4.33 16.29 -11.65
CA PHE A 120 3.44 15.71 -10.65
C PHE A 120 3.11 16.73 -9.54
N SER A 121 2.76 17.96 -9.94
CA SER A 121 2.52 19.07 -9.02
C SER A 121 1.45 18.79 -7.95
N SER A 122 0.52 17.86 -8.20
CA SER A 122 -0.49 17.48 -7.21
C SER A 122 0.08 16.76 -5.99
N MET A 123 1.29 16.17 -6.10
CA MET A 123 2.05 15.62 -4.96
C MET A 123 2.74 16.70 -4.11
N ALA A 124 2.72 17.95 -4.53
CA ALA A 124 3.32 19.08 -3.80
C ALA A 124 2.29 20.18 -3.51
N ALA A 125 1.00 19.92 -3.74
CA ALA A 125 -0.04 20.93 -3.72
C ALA A 125 -0.31 21.47 -2.32
N GLN A 126 -0.11 20.65 -1.28
CA GLN A 126 -0.27 21.10 0.12
C GLN A 126 0.96 21.86 0.65
N GLY A 127 2.07 21.87 -0.10
CA GLY A 127 3.30 22.52 0.33
C GLY A 127 3.95 21.86 1.55
N ILE A 128 3.66 20.59 1.81
CA ILE A 128 4.23 19.84 2.91
C ILE A 128 5.72 19.56 2.60
N PRO A 129 6.66 19.86 3.52
CA PRO A 129 8.06 19.51 3.36
C PRO A 129 8.27 18.01 3.57
N LEU A 130 9.41 17.47 3.11
CA LEU A 130 9.79 16.09 3.41
C LEU A 130 9.86 15.88 4.94
N PRO A 131 9.29 14.78 5.48
CA PRO A 131 9.38 14.45 6.91
C PRO A 131 10.84 14.32 7.36
N SER A 132 11.16 14.78 8.57
CA SER A 132 12.53 14.64 9.11
C SER A 132 12.94 13.16 9.22
N LEU A 133 14.23 12.86 9.02
CA LEU A 133 14.80 11.55 9.36
C LEU A 133 15.14 11.43 10.85
N ASP A 134 15.16 12.56 11.58
CA ASP A 134 15.51 12.60 13.01
C ASP A 134 14.26 12.42 13.89
N GLN A 135 13.44 11.39 13.61
CA GLN A 135 12.28 11.06 14.44
C GLN A 135 12.69 10.26 15.68
N PRO A 136 11.98 10.37 16.82
CA PRO A 136 12.30 9.61 18.04
C PRO A 136 12.38 8.09 17.83
N GLN A 137 11.50 7.50 17.00
CA GLN A 137 11.56 6.07 16.68
C GLN A 137 12.87 5.66 15.98
N ASN A 138 13.39 6.53 15.11
CA ASN A 138 14.58 6.24 14.30
C ASN A 138 15.85 6.19 15.15
N GLN A 139 15.91 6.98 16.22
CA GLN A 139 17.05 6.96 17.16
C GLN A 139 17.21 5.58 17.82
N GLY A 140 16.09 4.88 18.07
CA GLY A 140 16.10 3.51 18.59
C GLY A 140 16.69 2.51 17.59
N TRP A 141 16.36 2.67 16.30
CA TRP A 141 16.92 1.86 15.22
C TRP A 141 18.40 2.17 14.99
N ASP A 142 18.82 3.43 14.96
CA ASP A 142 20.22 3.81 14.79
C ASP A 142 21.14 3.24 15.89
N GLY A 143 20.64 3.16 17.13
CA GLY A 143 21.38 2.65 18.28
C GLY A 143 21.61 1.13 18.30
N ASN A 144 20.89 0.37 17.47
CA ASN A 144 20.92 -1.10 17.45
C ASN A 144 21.19 -1.63 16.05
N GLN A 145 21.78 -2.83 15.93
CA GLN A 145 21.91 -3.53 14.65
C GLN A 145 21.29 -4.92 14.77
N ASP A 146 20.51 -5.35 13.79
CA ASP A 146 19.95 -6.70 13.75
C ASP A 146 20.90 -7.64 12.98
N SER A 147 20.47 -8.89 12.78
CA SER A 147 21.22 -9.86 11.98
C SER A 147 21.43 -9.37 10.55
N LEU A 148 20.37 -8.91 9.87
CA LEU A 148 20.42 -8.42 8.49
C LEU A 148 21.46 -7.31 8.30
N GLU A 149 21.42 -6.26 9.13
CA GLU A 149 22.32 -5.12 9.03
C GLU A 149 23.76 -5.52 9.28
N ARG A 150 24.03 -6.24 10.39
CA ARG A 150 25.39 -6.66 10.75
C ARG A 150 25.99 -7.55 9.66
N GLY A 151 25.20 -8.52 9.21
CA GLY A 151 25.55 -9.48 8.19
C GLY A 151 25.94 -8.83 6.87
N THR A 152 25.00 -8.07 6.32
CA THR A 152 25.17 -7.39 5.03
C THR A 152 26.34 -6.41 5.09
N ALA A 153 26.46 -5.63 6.17
CA ALA A 153 27.56 -4.68 6.33
C ALA A 153 28.93 -5.37 6.41
N GLN A 154 29.02 -6.55 7.06
CA GLN A 154 30.24 -7.34 7.09
C GLN A 154 30.60 -7.89 5.71
N LEU A 155 29.63 -8.45 4.99
CA LEU A 155 29.83 -8.99 3.64
C LEU A 155 30.28 -7.89 2.65
N LEU A 156 29.64 -6.72 2.70
CA LEU A 156 30.04 -5.55 1.91
C LEU A 156 31.47 -5.12 2.20
N ARG A 157 31.90 -5.13 3.47
CA ARG A 157 33.29 -4.78 3.84
C ARG A 157 34.29 -5.79 3.29
N ARG A 158 34.01 -7.10 3.39
CA ARG A 158 34.90 -8.15 2.85
C ARG A 158 35.09 -8.04 1.34
N HIS A 159 34.03 -7.69 0.61
CA HIS A 159 34.06 -7.49 -0.84
C HIS A 159 34.32 -6.05 -1.29
N GLN A 160 34.76 -5.16 -0.40
CA GLN A 160 35.07 -3.76 -0.72
C GLN A 160 33.93 -3.02 -1.45
N SER A 161 32.68 -3.36 -1.13
CA SER A 161 31.46 -2.90 -1.81
C SER A 161 30.66 -1.90 -0.99
N THR A 162 31.19 -1.40 0.13
CA THR A 162 30.52 -0.37 0.96
C THR A 162 30.22 0.90 0.18
N ALA A 163 31.14 1.34 -0.69
CA ALA A 163 30.94 2.51 -1.54
C ALA A 163 29.79 2.34 -2.55
N ASP A 164 29.56 1.11 -2.98
CA ASP A 164 28.49 0.79 -3.91
C ASP A 164 27.11 0.94 -3.26
N LEU A 165 26.94 0.45 -2.02
CA LEU A 165 25.74 0.72 -1.22
C LEU A 165 25.55 2.23 -1.01
N THR A 166 26.63 2.97 -0.71
CA THR A 166 26.55 4.44 -0.57
C THR A 166 26.07 5.13 -1.85
N GLN A 167 26.56 4.71 -3.03
CA GLN A 167 26.09 5.23 -4.32
C GLN A 167 24.62 4.91 -4.58
N LEU A 168 24.20 3.68 -4.26
CA LEU A 168 22.83 3.26 -4.41
C LEU A 168 21.89 4.09 -3.50
N VAL A 169 22.20 4.22 -2.21
CA VAL A 169 21.43 5.06 -1.28
C VAL A 169 21.39 6.52 -1.73
N ALA A 170 22.47 7.05 -2.32
CA ALA A 170 22.45 8.39 -2.89
C ALA A 170 21.49 8.53 -4.08
N ALA A 171 21.37 7.49 -4.93
CA ALA A 171 20.37 7.46 -6.00
C ALA A 171 18.94 7.35 -5.45
N LEU A 172 18.71 6.59 -4.37
CA LEU A 172 17.43 6.54 -3.67
C LEU A 172 17.06 7.92 -3.08
N ALA A 173 18.01 8.62 -2.47
CA ALA A 173 17.80 9.97 -1.93
C ALA A 173 17.48 11.02 -3.02
N LEU A 174 18.09 10.87 -4.21
CA LEU A 174 17.75 11.70 -5.35
C LEU A 174 16.32 11.45 -5.82
N GLU A 175 15.90 10.19 -5.90
CA GLU A 175 14.53 9.83 -6.24
C GLU A 175 13.53 10.32 -5.19
N ASP A 176 13.81 10.15 -3.90
CA ASP A 176 13.03 10.68 -2.76
C ASP A 176 12.75 12.19 -2.90
N SER A 177 13.77 12.96 -3.25
CA SER A 177 13.67 14.43 -3.37
C SER A 177 13.14 14.93 -4.73
N SER A 178 12.96 14.04 -5.71
CA SER A 178 12.51 14.41 -7.07
C SER A 178 10.99 14.57 -7.19
N TYR A 179 10.22 14.14 -6.19
CA TYR A 179 8.76 14.26 -6.14
C TYR A 179 8.31 15.30 -5.10
N GLY A 180 7.01 15.56 -5.01
CA GLY A 180 6.43 16.31 -3.90
C GLY A 180 6.19 15.40 -2.70
N ALA A 181 6.17 15.96 -1.48
CA ALA A 181 6.11 15.19 -0.23
C ALA A 181 4.71 15.12 0.39
N ASP A 182 3.66 15.52 -0.33
CA ASP A 182 2.30 15.37 0.17
C ASP A 182 2.03 13.89 0.47
N CYS A 183 1.69 13.59 1.73
CA CYS A 183 1.42 12.24 2.24
C CYS A 183 2.67 11.37 2.47
N ARG A 184 3.91 11.87 2.35
CA ARG A 184 5.10 11.08 2.70
C ARG A 184 5.07 10.70 4.18
N LEU A 185 5.30 9.42 4.46
CA LEU A 185 5.46 8.92 5.82
C LEU A 185 6.95 8.81 6.20
N SER A 186 7.28 9.22 7.43
CA SER A 186 8.65 9.26 7.94
C SER A 186 9.28 7.87 8.04
N THR A 187 8.52 6.86 8.49
CA THR A 187 8.99 5.46 8.60
C THR A 187 9.34 4.88 7.23
N GLN A 188 8.48 5.07 6.22
CA GLN A 188 8.77 4.63 4.85
C GLN A 188 10.02 5.32 4.28
N ARG A 189 10.11 6.63 4.48
CA ARG A 189 11.26 7.42 4.02
C ARG A 189 12.56 6.95 4.67
N TYR A 190 12.54 6.70 5.97
CA TYR A 190 13.70 6.19 6.70
C TYR A 190 14.08 4.79 6.20
N ALA A 191 13.13 3.87 6.04
CA ALA A 191 13.38 2.53 5.50
C ALA A 191 14.03 2.56 4.10
N LEU A 192 13.57 3.46 3.22
CA LEU A 192 14.13 3.62 1.87
C LEU A 192 15.59 4.10 1.89
N LEU A 193 15.93 5.03 2.80
CA LEU A 193 17.26 5.62 2.88
C LEU A 193 18.22 4.87 3.80
N HIS A 194 17.70 3.98 4.64
CA HIS A 194 18.44 3.09 5.53
C HIS A 194 18.03 1.63 5.28
N PRO A 195 18.23 1.10 4.05
CA PRO A 195 17.64 -0.18 3.64
C PRO A 195 18.07 -1.38 4.49
N LEU A 196 19.25 -1.32 5.12
CA LEU A 196 19.72 -2.37 6.02
C LEU A 196 18.95 -2.42 7.36
N LYS A 197 18.15 -1.40 7.69
CA LYS A 197 17.27 -1.35 8.87
C LYS A 197 15.91 -2.01 8.64
N ALA A 198 15.62 -2.52 7.44
CA ALA A 198 14.33 -3.06 7.08
C ALA A 198 13.82 -4.12 8.08
N GLY A 199 14.67 -5.09 8.47
CA GLY A 199 14.31 -6.10 9.47
C GLY A 199 13.87 -5.51 10.81
N GLN A 200 14.67 -4.60 11.37
CA GLN A 200 14.32 -3.87 12.61
C GLN A 200 13.01 -3.08 12.51
N ILE A 201 12.77 -2.44 11.36
CA ILE A 201 11.57 -1.63 11.14
C ILE A 201 10.33 -2.53 11.09
N ALA A 202 10.40 -3.64 10.36
CA ALA A 202 9.31 -4.62 10.32
C ALA A 202 9.03 -5.21 11.72
N GLY A 203 10.07 -5.60 12.46
CA GLY A 203 9.94 -6.10 13.82
C GLY A 203 9.37 -5.07 14.82
N ASP A 204 9.79 -3.80 14.74
CA ASP A 204 9.25 -2.72 15.58
C ASP A 204 7.78 -2.42 15.24
N LEU A 205 7.43 -2.39 13.95
CA LEU A 205 6.04 -2.24 13.52
C LEU A 205 5.18 -3.41 14.03
N ALA A 206 5.60 -4.65 13.79
CA ALA A 206 4.90 -5.84 14.28
C ALA A 206 4.69 -5.76 15.80
N ALA A 207 5.75 -5.53 16.58
CA ALA A 207 5.70 -5.44 18.03
C ALA A 207 4.70 -4.39 18.56
N ARG A 208 4.59 -3.23 17.90
CA ARG A 208 3.62 -2.18 18.28
C ARG A 208 2.17 -2.62 18.09
N PHE A 209 1.90 -3.48 17.11
CA PHE A 209 0.55 -3.97 16.79
C PHE A 209 0.18 -5.30 17.49
N LEU A 210 1.10 -5.91 18.26
CA LEU A 210 0.81 -7.08 19.10
C LEU A 210 -0.03 -6.78 20.35
N THR A 211 -0.25 -5.50 20.67
CA THR A 211 -1.07 -5.13 21.82
C THR A 211 -2.53 -5.57 21.66
N THR A 212 -3.13 -6.03 22.76
CA THR A 212 -4.59 -6.30 22.83
C THR A 212 -5.40 -5.08 23.27
N ASP A 213 -4.72 -4.00 23.67
CA ASP A 213 -5.35 -2.73 24.04
C ASP A 213 -5.60 -1.88 22.79
N LEU A 214 -6.88 -1.69 22.45
CA LEU A 214 -7.29 -1.00 21.22
C LEU A 214 -6.89 0.47 21.18
N ASP A 215 -6.79 1.15 22.34
CA ASP A 215 -6.32 2.53 22.38
C ASP A 215 -4.85 2.63 22.00
N SER A 216 -4.02 1.75 22.59
CA SER A 216 -2.60 1.63 22.26
C SER A 216 -2.39 1.26 20.79
N LEU A 217 -3.27 0.41 20.22
CA LEU A 217 -3.25 0.06 18.80
C LEU A 217 -3.55 1.28 17.92
N LEU A 218 -4.56 2.08 18.25
CA LEU A 218 -4.84 3.33 17.52
C LEU A 218 -3.72 4.37 17.68
N LEU A 219 -3.07 4.44 18.84
CA LEU A 219 -1.90 5.29 19.03
C LEU A 219 -0.73 4.84 18.14
N ALA A 220 -0.46 3.54 18.07
CA ALA A 220 0.53 2.97 17.15
C ALA A 220 0.19 3.32 15.69
N ALA A 221 -1.07 3.21 15.30
CA ALA A 221 -1.53 3.61 13.97
C ALA A 221 -1.29 5.11 13.68
N THR A 222 -1.55 5.98 14.65
CA THR A 222 -1.25 7.41 14.47
C THR A 222 0.24 7.71 14.36
N THR A 223 1.09 7.04 15.15
CA THR A 223 2.54 7.17 15.02
C THR A 223 3.03 6.71 13.64
N ALA A 224 2.49 5.60 13.12
CA ALA A 224 2.83 5.11 11.78
C ALA A 224 2.44 6.10 10.66
N LEU A 225 1.42 6.92 10.90
CA LEU A 225 0.91 7.94 9.97
C LEU A 225 1.47 9.36 10.23
N ASP A 226 2.48 9.50 11.08
CA ASP A 226 3.05 10.79 11.51
C ASP A 226 2.00 11.75 12.10
N LEU A 227 1.03 11.19 12.82
CA LEU A 227 -0.02 11.94 13.52
C LEU A 227 0.25 11.93 15.03
N GLU A 228 0.10 13.09 15.66
CA GLU A 228 0.19 13.23 17.11
C GLU A 228 -1.20 13.34 17.73
N LEU A 229 -1.51 12.43 18.65
CA LEU A 229 -2.72 12.49 19.46
C LEU A 229 -2.41 12.82 20.93
N PRO A 230 -3.25 13.63 21.58
CA PRO A 230 -3.11 13.86 23.01
C PRO A 230 -3.38 12.58 23.79
N SER A 231 -2.63 12.36 24.87
CA SER A 231 -2.91 11.26 25.79
C SER A 231 -4.27 11.47 26.46
N LYS A 232 -5.02 10.39 26.65
CA LYS A 232 -6.35 10.42 27.26
C LYS A 232 -6.48 9.22 28.17
N LYS A 233 -7.00 9.46 29.38
CA LYS A 233 -7.35 8.39 30.31
C LYS A 233 -8.86 8.16 30.23
N PHE A 234 -9.25 6.91 30.07
CA PHE A 234 -10.65 6.53 30.12
C PHE A 234 -11.10 6.41 31.57
N ALA A 235 -12.26 7.00 31.86
CA ALA A 235 -12.89 6.90 33.17
C ALA A 235 -13.51 5.50 33.35
N THR A 236 -13.73 5.10 34.60
CA THR A 236 -14.48 3.87 34.89
C THR A 236 -15.92 3.98 34.36
N PRO A 237 -16.48 2.89 33.79
CA PRO A 237 -17.83 2.92 33.24
C PRO A 237 -18.88 3.33 34.31
N PRO A 238 -19.77 4.28 34.01
CA PRO A 238 -20.87 4.66 34.91
C PRO A 238 -21.93 3.53 34.99
N PRO A 239 -22.88 3.58 35.94
CA PRO A 239 -23.82 2.47 36.16
C PRO A 239 -24.98 2.39 35.15
N SER A 240 -25.33 3.49 34.47
CA SER A 240 -26.49 3.54 33.57
C SER A 240 -26.08 3.40 32.10
N LEU A 241 -26.92 2.75 31.27
CA LEU A 241 -26.65 2.57 29.84
C LEU A 241 -26.48 3.93 29.11
N PRO A 242 -27.36 4.95 29.28
CA PRO A 242 -27.18 6.24 28.61
C PRO A 242 -25.87 6.96 28.97
N ASP A 243 -25.41 6.83 30.23
CA ASP A 243 -24.14 7.41 30.66
C ASP A 243 -22.95 6.62 30.10
N GLN A 244 -23.06 5.29 30.02
CA GLN A 244 -22.04 4.43 29.44
C GLN A 244 -21.85 4.72 27.95
N LEU A 245 -22.92 5.07 27.21
CA LEU A 245 -22.88 5.38 25.78
C LEU A 245 -22.38 6.79 25.43
N GLN A 246 -22.06 7.64 26.41
CA GLN A 246 -21.55 9.00 26.13
C GLN A 246 -20.31 9.07 25.21
N PRO A 247 -19.33 8.14 25.26
CA PRO A 247 -18.23 8.13 24.29
C PRO A 247 -18.71 8.06 22.83
N PHE A 248 -19.69 7.21 22.53
CA PHE A 248 -20.27 7.11 21.18
C PHE A 248 -20.83 8.46 20.70
N PHE A 249 -21.57 9.17 21.55
CA PHE A 249 -22.10 10.48 21.20
C PHE A 249 -21.03 11.59 21.09
N ARG A 250 -19.88 11.45 21.75
CA ARG A 250 -18.75 12.38 21.58
C ARG A 250 -18.00 12.15 20.26
N ALA A 251 -18.01 10.93 19.71
CA ALA A 251 -17.38 10.64 18.43
C ALA A 251 -18.03 11.41 17.27
N GLY A 252 -19.37 11.55 17.26
CA GLY A 252 -20.11 12.21 16.17
C GLY A 252 -19.64 13.64 15.85
N PRO A 253 -19.63 14.56 16.84
CA PRO A 253 -19.11 15.92 16.65
C PRO A 253 -17.65 15.97 16.20
N LEU A 254 -16.81 15.02 16.62
CA LEU A 254 -15.41 14.94 16.19
C LEU A 254 -15.33 14.58 14.69
N VAL A 255 -16.11 13.62 14.21
CA VAL A 255 -16.16 13.30 12.77
C VAL A 255 -16.62 14.50 11.93
N LEU A 256 -17.62 15.25 12.40
CA LEU A 256 -18.05 16.48 11.73
C LEU A 256 -16.95 17.54 11.72
N LYS A 257 -16.23 17.70 12.84
CA LYS A 257 -15.09 18.61 12.95
C LYS A 257 -13.96 18.23 11.99
N ALA A 258 -13.69 16.94 11.81
CA ALA A 258 -12.65 16.48 10.90
C ALA A 258 -12.88 16.87 9.44
N MET A 259 -14.14 17.09 9.06
CA MET A 259 -14.58 17.48 7.72
C MET A 259 -14.78 18.99 7.56
N ALA A 260 -14.53 19.79 8.61
CA ALA A 260 -14.91 21.21 8.64
C ALA A 260 -14.13 22.10 7.67
N SER A 261 -13.01 21.62 7.13
CA SER A 261 -12.26 22.29 6.06
C SER A 261 -12.97 22.22 4.70
N LEU A 262 -13.95 21.32 4.56
CA LEU A 262 -14.72 21.09 3.35
C LEU A 262 -16.13 21.66 3.52
N ASP A 263 -16.63 22.39 2.54
CA ASP A 263 -18.03 22.81 2.51
C ASP A 263 -18.98 21.62 2.28
N SER A 264 -20.29 21.81 2.46
CA SER A 264 -21.27 20.73 2.33
C SER A 264 -21.29 20.07 0.95
N ALA A 265 -21.03 20.83 -0.12
CA ALA A 265 -20.99 20.30 -1.48
C ALA A 265 -19.74 19.45 -1.71
N GLN A 266 -18.59 19.90 -1.20
CA GLN A 266 -17.33 19.15 -1.21
C GLN A 266 -17.41 17.88 -0.38
N GLN A 267 -18.05 17.92 0.79
CA GLN A 267 -18.27 16.73 1.61
C GLN A 267 -19.17 15.70 0.90
N GLN A 268 -20.22 16.17 0.22
CA GLN A 268 -21.09 15.30 -0.57
C GLN A 268 -20.36 14.74 -1.79
N GLU A 269 -19.53 15.54 -2.45
CA GLU A 269 -18.68 15.12 -3.57
C GLU A 269 -17.67 14.05 -3.14
N LEU A 270 -16.95 14.27 -2.03
CA LEU A 270 -16.01 13.32 -1.47
C LEU A 270 -16.67 11.97 -1.23
N ARG A 271 -17.86 11.96 -0.59
CA ARG A 271 -18.61 10.73 -0.29
C ARG A 271 -19.25 10.08 -1.52
N GLY A 272 -19.71 10.88 -2.48
CA GLY A 272 -20.38 10.35 -3.68
C GLY A 272 -19.42 9.75 -4.70
N GLN A 273 -18.17 10.22 -4.76
CA GLN A 273 -17.20 9.81 -5.78
C GLN A 273 -16.30 8.62 -5.38
N ILE A 274 -16.40 8.16 -4.12
CA ILE A 274 -15.57 7.07 -3.60
C ILE A 274 -15.69 5.81 -4.45
N PRO A 275 -16.89 5.28 -4.74
CA PRO A 275 -16.98 4.00 -5.44
C PRO A 275 -16.36 4.08 -6.84
N LEU A 276 -16.57 5.21 -7.54
CA LEU A 276 -16.00 5.46 -8.87
C LEU A 276 -14.47 5.62 -8.83
N LEU A 277 -13.94 6.27 -7.78
CA LEU A 277 -12.51 6.42 -7.57
C LEU A 277 -11.86 5.06 -7.37
N LEU A 278 -12.43 4.23 -6.50
CA LEU A 278 -11.94 2.88 -6.21
C LEU A 278 -12.02 1.98 -7.44
N GLU A 279 -13.15 1.96 -8.16
CA GLU A 279 -13.30 1.20 -9.40
C GLU A 279 -12.29 1.63 -10.48
N SER A 280 -11.94 2.91 -10.53
CA SER A 280 -10.90 3.40 -11.45
C SER A 280 -9.50 2.95 -11.04
N LEU A 281 -9.20 2.95 -9.75
CA LEU A 281 -7.89 2.56 -9.21
C LEU A 281 -7.67 1.05 -9.34
N SER A 282 -8.69 0.23 -9.10
CA SER A 282 -8.64 -1.23 -9.29
C SER A 282 -8.30 -1.64 -10.72
N ARG A 283 -8.76 -0.86 -11.71
CA ARG A 283 -8.48 -1.10 -13.13
C ARG A 283 -7.14 -0.53 -13.57
N ASN A 284 -6.70 0.55 -12.94
CA ASN A 284 -5.48 1.23 -13.31
C ASN A 284 -4.88 1.99 -12.11
N PRO A 285 -3.88 1.41 -11.42
CA PRO A 285 -3.26 2.04 -10.25
C PRO A 285 -2.46 3.30 -10.62
N ASP A 286 -2.01 3.42 -11.87
CA ASP A 286 -1.62 4.71 -12.44
C ASP A 286 -2.90 5.47 -12.80
N LEU A 287 -3.47 6.27 -11.88
CA LEU A 287 -4.61 7.16 -12.22
C LEU A 287 -4.29 7.86 -13.52
N ASP A 288 -5.04 7.51 -14.57
CA ASP A 288 -4.73 7.97 -15.90
C ASP A 288 -4.78 9.48 -15.85
N LEU A 289 -3.66 10.14 -16.09
CA LEU A 289 -3.61 11.59 -16.16
C LEU A 289 -4.27 11.90 -17.52
N SER A 290 -5.60 11.94 -17.56
CA SER A 290 -6.42 12.26 -18.72
C SER A 290 -7.56 13.17 -18.27
N ASP A 291 -8.27 13.81 -19.19
CA ASP A 291 -9.36 14.73 -18.83
C ASP A 291 -10.53 13.97 -18.16
N SER A 292 -10.73 12.68 -18.46
CA SER A 292 -11.79 11.86 -17.87
C SER A 292 -11.58 11.49 -16.40
N THR A 293 -10.42 11.79 -15.81
CA THR A 293 -10.10 11.52 -14.39
C THR A 293 -10.01 12.80 -13.55
N GLN A 294 -10.43 13.95 -14.10
CA GLN A 294 -10.37 15.23 -13.38
C GLN A 294 -11.15 15.19 -12.06
N ASP A 295 -12.35 14.61 -12.07
CA ASP A 295 -13.20 14.49 -10.88
C ASP A 295 -12.53 13.60 -9.82
N LEU A 296 -11.92 12.48 -10.23
CA LEU A 296 -11.20 11.58 -9.33
C LEU A 296 -10.01 12.25 -8.65
N ARG A 297 -9.23 13.04 -9.41
CA ARG A 297 -8.12 13.84 -8.86
C ARG A 297 -8.62 14.89 -7.87
N ARG A 298 -9.78 15.48 -8.14
CA ARG A 298 -10.43 16.42 -7.21
C ARG A 298 -10.87 15.71 -5.94
N THR A 299 -11.51 14.55 -6.02
CA THR A 299 -11.91 13.74 -4.85
C THR A 299 -10.73 13.42 -3.95
N LEU A 300 -9.61 13.00 -4.52
CA LEU A 300 -8.41 12.78 -3.73
C LEU A 300 -7.88 14.08 -3.12
N GLY A 301 -8.02 15.21 -3.81
CA GLY A 301 -7.65 16.55 -3.33
C GLY A 301 -8.43 16.92 -2.07
N LEU A 302 -9.72 16.60 -2.06
CA LEU A 302 -10.59 16.75 -0.90
C LEU A 302 -10.18 15.80 0.23
N ALA A 303 -9.83 14.55 -0.08
CA ALA A 303 -9.38 13.57 0.93
C ALA A 303 -8.11 14.03 1.66
N LYS A 304 -7.16 14.68 0.95
CA LYS A 304 -5.97 15.28 1.56
C LYS A 304 -6.27 16.39 2.58
N ALA A 305 -7.43 17.05 2.47
CA ALA A 305 -7.84 18.17 3.31
C ALA A 305 -8.60 17.75 4.58
N VAL A 306 -8.94 16.47 4.71
CA VAL A 306 -9.61 15.92 5.90
C VAL A 306 -8.61 15.80 7.06
N ASP A 307 -9.04 16.19 8.25
CA ASP A 307 -8.24 16.10 9.47
C ASP A 307 -8.29 14.68 10.06
N LEU A 308 -7.33 13.85 9.65
CA LEU A 308 -7.16 12.48 10.14
C LEU A 308 -6.94 12.43 11.65
N THR A 309 -6.22 13.38 12.25
CA THR A 309 -5.97 13.40 13.70
C THR A 309 -7.29 13.48 14.46
N THR A 310 -8.22 14.33 14.02
CA THR A 310 -9.55 14.41 14.64
C THR A 310 -10.39 13.14 14.41
N LEU A 311 -10.25 12.45 13.26
CA LEU A 311 -10.91 11.15 13.03
C LEU A 311 -10.41 10.06 13.99
N PHE A 312 -9.09 9.95 14.19
CA PHE A 312 -8.56 9.01 15.18
C PHE A 312 -8.99 9.37 16.61
N ALA A 313 -9.11 10.66 16.95
CA ALA A 313 -9.66 11.07 18.24
C ALA A 313 -11.11 10.60 18.42
N ALA A 314 -11.92 10.58 17.35
CA ALA A 314 -13.27 10.01 17.37
C ALA A 314 -13.25 8.48 17.53
N ALA A 315 -12.36 7.78 16.83
CA ALA A 315 -12.19 6.32 16.97
C ALA A 315 -11.79 5.91 18.40
N ARG A 316 -10.93 6.68 19.05
CA ARG A 316 -10.56 6.46 20.46
C ARG A 316 -11.70 6.65 21.45
N GLU A 317 -12.75 7.40 21.11
CA GLU A 317 -13.96 7.39 21.95
C GLU A 317 -14.66 6.02 21.88
N LEU A 318 -14.70 5.39 20.71
CA LEU A 318 -15.35 4.08 20.56
C LEU A 318 -14.56 2.97 21.26
N THR A 319 -13.22 2.96 21.15
CA THR A 319 -12.40 1.93 21.81
C THR A 319 -12.58 1.91 23.34
N SER A 320 -12.94 3.04 23.95
CA SER A 320 -13.25 3.11 25.38
C SER A 320 -14.46 2.28 25.80
N LEU A 321 -15.38 1.99 24.87
CA LEU A 321 -16.54 1.12 25.07
C LEU A 321 -16.19 -0.36 24.97
N CYS A 322 -15.03 -0.68 24.40
CA CYS A 322 -14.62 -2.05 24.08
C CYS A 322 -13.53 -2.58 25.02
N THR A 323 -13.24 -1.88 26.13
CA THR A 323 -12.38 -2.45 27.18
C THR A 323 -13.10 -3.63 27.86
N PRO A 324 -12.38 -4.63 28.42
CA PRO A 324 -13.01 -5.74 29.12
C PRO A 324 -13.97 -5.32 30.24
N ALA A 325 -13.66 -4.21 30.94
CA ALA A 325 -14.53 -3.65 31.97
C ALA A 325 -15.79 -2.99 31.38
N SER A 326 -15.63 -2.24 30.29
CA SER A 326 -16.73 -1.59 29.57
C SER A 326 -17.69 -2.60 28.96
N LEU A 327 -17.18 -3.65 28.30
CA LEU A 327 -17.99 -4.72 27.74
C LEU A 327 -18.86 -5.38 28.83
N ARG A 328 -18.28 -5.84 29.94
CA ARG A 328 -19.08 -6.40 31.05
C ARG A 328 -20.13 -5.43 31.61
N ALA A 329 -19.79 -4.15 31.72
CA ALA A 329 -20.71 -3.13 32.21
C ALA A 329 -21.87 -2.86 31.23
N LEU A 330 -21.56 -2.77 29.93
CA LEU A 330 -22.54 -2.59 28.86
C LEU A 330 -23.48 -3.78 28.79
N GLN A 331 -22.95 -5.01 28.79
CA GLN A 331 -23.77 -6.23 28.78
C GLN A 331 -24.75 -6.27 29.97
N THR A 332 -24.28 -5.86 31.15
CA THR A 332 -25.11 -5.84 32.37
C THR A 332 -26.22 -4.78 32.28
N ALA A 333 -25.89 -3.59 31.77
CA ALA A 333 -26.83 -2.49 31.63
C ALA A 333 -27.85 -2.74 30.51
N ALA A 334 -27.41 -3.30 29.38
CA ALA A 334 -28.22 -3.65 28.22
C ALA A 334 -29.34 -4.66 28.56
N ARG A 335 -29.06 -5.66 29.40
CA ARG A 335 -30.06 -6.62 29.90
C ARG A 335 -31.23 -5.98 30.66
N ARG A 336 -31.07 -4.74 31.13
CA ARG A 336 -32.08 -3.99 31.88
C ARG A 336 -32.75 -2.90 31.04
N ALA A 337 -32.36 -2.74 29.77
CA ALA A 337 -33.00 -1.80 28.89
C ALA A 337 -34.39 -2.34 28.50
N ASP A 338 -35.40 -1.46 28.48
CA ASP A 338 -36.80 -1.85 28.29
C ASP A 338 -37.61 -0.82 27.49
N SER A 339 -36.96 -0.12 26.55
CA SER A 339 -37.57 0.98 25.81
C SER A 339 -37.42 0.83 24.30
N VAL A 340 -38.45 0.28 23.67
CA VAL A 340 -38.54 0.06 22.22
C VAL A 340 -39.53 1.04 21.62
N ALA A 341 -39.10 1.80 20.60
CA ALA A 341 -39.96 2.71 19.86
C ALA A 341 -41.13 1.97 19.18
N THR A 342 -42.27 2.65 19.04
CA THR A 342 -43.49 2.06 18.46
C THR A 342 -43.39 1.76 16.97
N SER A 343 -42.50 2.45 16.25
CA SER A 343 -42.23 2.24 14.83
C SER A 343 -40.74 2.05 14.64
N LEU A 344 -40.35 0.87 14.15
CA LEU A 344 -38.97 0.50 13.86
C LEU A 344 -38.64 0.81 12.39
N PRO A 345 -37.35 1.01 12.04
CA PRO A 345 -36.94 1.11 10.65
C PRO A 345 -37.23 -0.21 9.90
N PRO A 346 -37.51 -0.16 8.58
CA PRO A 346 -37.65 -1.37 7.77
C PRO A 346 -36.41 -2.25 7.85
N GLY A 347 -36.61 -3.57 7.92
CA GLY A 347 -35.52 -4.55 7.99
C GLY A 347 -35.02 -4.85 9.42
N LEU A 348 -35.26 -3.95 10.39
CA LEU A 348 -35.01 -4.23 11.80
C LEU A 348 -36.12 -5.15 12.37
N SER A 349 -35.77 -6.37 12.75
CA SER A 349 -36.72 -7.37 13.27
C SER A 349 -36.07 -8.32 14.28
N GLY A 350 -36.89 -9.09 15.00
CA GLY A 350 -36.44 -9.91 16.14
C GLY A 350 -36.95 -9.36 17.46
N ARG A 351 -36.40 -9.84 18.58
CA ARG A 351 -36.79 -9.40 19.92
C ARG A 351 -35.78 -8.39 20.46
N LEU A 352 -36.18 -7.13 20.45
CA LEU A 352 -35.33 -6.02 20.90
C LEU A 352 -35.64 -5.65 22.36
N LEU A 353 -34.59 -5.36 23.14
CA LEU A 353 -34.69 -4.83 24.50
C LEU A 353 -34.75 -3.29 24.49
N TYR A 354 -34.13 -2.67 23.50
CA TYR A 354 -34.13 -1.21 23.31
C TYR A 354 -34.03 -0.87 21.84
N ALA A 355 -34.77 0.15 21.40
CA ALA A 355 -34.62 0.71 20.06
C ALA A 355 -35.10 2.16 20.06
N GLN A 356 -34.19 3.11 19.87
CA GLN A 356 -34.52 4.53 19.81
C GLN A 356 -33.75 5.26 18.69
N PRO A 357 -34.38 6.24 18.02
CA PRO A 357 -33.68 7.08 17.05
C PRO A 357 -32.76 8.08 17.77
N SER A 358 -31.65 8.43 17.13
CA SER A 358 -30.75 9.51 17.56
C SER A 358 -30.28 10.35 16.36
N PRO A 359 -29.66 11.52 16.59
CA PRO A 359 -29.07 12.31 15.51
C PRO A 359 -27.97 11.58 14.70
N LEU A 360 -27.37 10.52 15.25
CA LEU A 360 -26.34 9.73 14.58
C LEU A 360 -26.92 8.50 13.85
N GLY A 361 -28.19 8.16 14.09
CA GLY A 361 -28.87 6.95 13.63
C GLY A 361 -29.50 6.17 14.79
N TRP A 362 -30.06 5.00 14.51
CA TRP A 362 -30.72 4.18 15.52
C TRP A 362 -29.73 3.57 16.51
N ILE A 363 -30.17 3.48 17.76
CA ILE A 363 -29.48 2.81 18.87
C ILE A 363 -30.34 1.62 19.25
N VAL A 364 -29.78 0.42 19.13
CA VAL A 364 -30.51 -0.84 19.25
C VAL A 364 -29.80 -1.75 20.25
N VAL A 365 -30.59 -2.46 21.06
CA VAL A 365 -30.14 -3.55 21.92
C VAL A 365 -30.94 -4.81 21.58
N GLY A 366 -30.26 -5.84 21.08
CA GLY A 366 -30.79 -7.17 20.80
C GLY A 366 -31.01 -7.99 22.08
N ASP A 367 -31.81 -9.05 21.99
CA ASP A 367 -31.91 -10.03 23.08
C ASP A 367 -30.93 -11.19 22.90
N ARG A 368 -31.35 -12.45 23.04
CA ARG A 368 -30.50 -13.63 22.84
C ARG A 368 -31.06 -14.58 21.78
N GLY A 369 -32.10 -14.13 21.08
CA GLY A 369 -32.71 -14.83 19.97
C GLY A 369 -32.33 -14.14 18.66
N PRO A 370 -32.58 -14.80 17.52
CA PRO A 370 -32.16 -14.30 16.22
C PRO A 370 -32.86 -12.98 15.87
N ASN A 371 -32.08 -11.98 15.50
CA ASN A 371 -32.51 -10.67 15.03
C ASN A 371 -31.92 -10.37 13.65
N HIS A 372 -32.56 -9.41 12.98
CA HIS A 372 -32.06 -8.85 11.74
C HIS A 372 -31.85 -7.36 11.95
N TYR A 373 -30.62 -6.90 11.74
CA TYR A 373 -30.23 -5.49 11.88
C TYR A 373 -30.01 -4.89 10.49
N GLU A 374 -31.06 -4.26 9.98
CA GLU A 374 -31.01 -3.51 8.73
C GLU A 374 -31.61 -2.10 8.92
N GLY A 375 -31.02 -1.12 8.23
CA GLY A 375 -31.43 0.28 8.26
C GLY A 375 -30.33 1.22 8.78
N PRO A 376 -30.67 2.49 9.07
CA PRO A 376 -29.71 3.50 9.52
C PRO A 376 -29.36 3.33 11.00
N ILE A 377 -28.84 2.16 11.36
CA ILE A 377 -28.43 1.80 12.72
C ILE A 377 -26.98 2.23 12.93
N ALA A 378 -26.79 3.08 13.93
CA ALA A 378 -25.50 3.65 14.28
C ALA A 378 -24.87 2.93 15.46
N LEU A 379 -25.67 2.32 16.33
CA LEU A 379 -25.20 1.53 17.46
C LEU A 379 -26.03 0.27 17.64
N VAL A 380 -25.37 -0.90 17.65
CA VAL A 380 -25.93 -2.18 18.06
C VAL A 380 -25.17 -2.70 19.28
N LEU A 381 -25.89 -3.08 20.33
CA LEU A 381 -25.41 -3.98 21.37
C LEU A 381 -26.26 -5.23 21.31
N ASP A 382 -25.74 -6.29 20.73
CA ASP A 382 -26.43 -7.58 20.75
C ASP A 382 -26.01 -8.37 22.00
N LEU A 383 -26.90 -9.14 22.61
CA LEU A 383 -26.56 -10.01 23.75
C LEU A 383 -26.44 -11.47 23.34
N GLY A 384 -26.74 -11.77 22.07
CA GLY A 384 -26.36 -12.94 21.31
C GLY A 384 -27.51 -13.53 20.49
N GLY A 385 -27.30 -14.73 19.97
CA GLY A 385 -28.22 -15.36 19.01
C GLY A 385 -27.57 -15.42 17.63
N ASP A 386 -28.12 -16.23 16.72
CA ASP A 386 -27.59 -16.31 15.37
C ASP A 386 -28.26 -15.21 14.52
N ASP A 387 -27.55 -14.10 14.35
CA ASP A 387 -28.08 -12.82 13.90
C ASP A 387 -27.65 -12.49 12.46
N THR A 388 -28.34 -11.53 11.84
CA THR A 388 -27.97 -11.03 10.51
C THR A 388 -27.87 -9.52 10.52
N TYR A 389 -26.67 -9.02 10.21
CA TYR A 389 -26.35 -7.61 10.10
C TYR A 389 -26.27 -7.23 8.62
N THR A 390 -27.13 -6.33 8.15
CA THR A 390 -27.11 -5.85 6.76
C THR A 390 -26.84 -4.35 6.74
N LEU A 391 -25.61 -4.00 6.38
CA LEU A 391 -25.13 -2.63 6.33
C LEU A 391 -25.17 -2.14 4.87
N THR A 392 -25.82 -1.01 4.64
CA THR A 392 -25.98 -0.43 3.28
C THR A 392 -25.45 0.99 3.19
N ASP A 393 -25.82 1.84 4.15
CA ASP A 393 -25.43 3.25 4.14
C ASP A 393 -24.23 3.54 5.05
N PRO A 394 -23.27 4.37 4.59
CA PRO A 394 -22.21 4.88 5.43
C PRO A 394 -22.78 5.89 6.44
N LEU A 395 -22.49 5.67 7.72
CA LEU A 395 -22.79 6.60 8.81
C LEU A 395 -21.50 7.30 9.28
N PRO A 396 -21.57 8.55 9.78
CA PRO A 396 -20.39 9.24 10.30
C PRO A 396 -19.72 8.47 11.43
N VAL A 397 -20.51 7.81 12.29
CA VAL A 397 -20.05 6.95 13.38
C VAL A 397 -20.92 5.71 13.41
N ARG A 398 -20.31 4.53 13.45
CA ARG A 398 -21.00 3.25 13.68
C ARG A 398 -20.26 2.40 14.72
N LEU A 399 -21.01 1.77 15.62
CA LEU A 399 -20.51 0.83 16.61
C LEU A 399 -21.40 -0.43 16.62
N CYS A 400 -20.81 -1.60 16.46
CA CYS A 400 -21.47 -2.87 16.71
C CYS A 400 -20.67 -3.62 17.78
N ILE A 401 -21.37 -4.16 18.78
CA ILE A 401 -20.81 -5.09 19.75
C ILE A 401 -21.78 -6.27 19.81
N ASP A 402 -21.38 -7.39 19.24
CA ASP A 402 -22.02 -8.69 19.49
C ASP A 402 -21.29 -9.43 20.63
N TYR A 403 -22.01 -10.29 21.34
CA TYR A 403 -21.46 -11.05 22.46
C TYR A 403 -21.35 -12.55 22.22
N GLN A 404 -22.16 -13.11 21.32
CA GLN A 404 -22.27 -14.54 21.10
C GLN A 404 -23.22 -14.87 19.94
N GLY A 405 -22.81 -15.75 19.03
CA GLY A 405 -23.73 -16.37 18.07
C GLY A 405 -23.03 -16.72 16.78
N ASP A 406 -23.63 -17.57 15.93
CA ASP A 406 -23.05 -17.83 14.61
C ASP A 406 -23.67 -16.85 13.59
N ASP A 407 -23.01 -15.72 13.38
CA ASP A 407 -23.59 -14.52 12.79
C ASP A 407 -23.28 -14.34 11.30
N GLN A 408 -24.14 -13.57 10.63
CA GLN A 408 -23.93 -13.14 9.25
C GLN A 408 -23.81 -11.63 9.14
N TYR A 409 -22.62 -11.15 8.83
CA TYR A 409 -22.31 -9.74 8.60
C TYR A 409 -22.24 -9.44 7.11
N ARG A 410 -23.14 -8.61 6.59
CA ARG A 410 -23.25 -8.25 5.17
C ARG A 410 -23.01 -6.77 4.94
N GLY A 411 -22.10 -6.44 4.03
CA GLY A 411 -21.81 -5.06 3.59
C GLY A 411 -20.56 -4.46 4.23
N PRO A 412 -20.45 -3.12 4.32
CA PRO A 412 -19.24 -2.40 4.71
C PRO A 412 -19.02 -2.40 6.24
N VAL A 413 -18.91 -3.60 6.79
CA VAL A 413 -18.68 -3.85 8.22
C VAL A 413 -17.29 -3.33 8.60
N GLY A 414 -17.23 -2.55 9.68
CA GLY A 414 -15.99 -1.91 10.13
C GLY A 414 -15.36 -0.92 9.13
N ALA A 415 -16.05 -0.41 8.11
CA ALA A 415 -15.40 0.25 6.95
C ALA A 415 -15.00 1.74 7.09
N GLY A 416 -15.38 2.43 8.17
CA GLY A 416 -14.93 3.81 8.45
C GLY A 416 -15.03 4.81 7.28
N LEU A 417 -16.10 4.80 6.48
CA LEU A 417 -16.16 5.55 5.21
C LEU A 417 -16.37 7.07 5.43
N ALA A 418 -15.33 7.89 5.23
CA ALA A 418 -15.37 9.33 5.57
C ALA A 418 -15.92 9.58 7.00
N GLY A 419 -15.52 8.69 7.93
CA GLY A 419 -16.08 8.56 9.26
C GLY A 419 -15.34 7.51 10.09
N VAL A 420 -16.01 7.00 11.12
CA VAL A 420 -15.44 6.00 12.03
C VAL A 420 -16.42 4.84 12.19
N SER A 421 -15.91 3.60 12.06
CA SER A 421 -16.70 2.40 12.32
C SER A 421 -15.88 1.40 13.14
N LEU A 422 -16.50 0.84 14.18
CA LEU A 422 -15.93 -0.23 15.00
C LEU A 422 -16.95 -1.38 15.11
N ASN A 423 -16.57 -2.56 14.63
CA ASN A 423 -17.31 -3.80 14.82
C ASN A 423 -16.52 -4.69 15.79
N VAL A 424 -17.17 -5.19 16.84
CA VAL A 424 -16.57 -6.10 17.80
C VAL A 424 -17.48 -7.32 17.91
N ASP A 425 -17.01 -8.44 17.37
CA ASP A 425 -17.54 -9.76 17.69
C ASP A 425 -16.74 -10.35 18.86
N LEU A 426 -17.40 -11.11 19.72
CA LEU A 426 -16.77 -11.71 20.90
C LEU A 426 -16.71 -13.24 20.89
N ALA A 427 -17.57 -13.90 20.11
CA ALA A 427 -17.65 -15.35 20.01
C ALA A 427 -18.68 -15.78 18.96
N GLY A 428 -18.30 -16.69 18.07
CA GLY A 428 -19.21 -17.21 17.05
C GLY A 428 -18.43 -17.95 15.97
N ASP A 429 -19.05 -18.83 15.20
CA ASP A 429 -18.49 -19.20 13.89
C ASP A 429 -19.16 -18.32 12.82
N ASP A 430 -18.51 -17.22 12.44
CA ASP A 430 -19.13 -16.11 11.72
C ASP A 430 -18.84 -16.08 10.22
N LEU A 431 -19.76 -15.43 9.50
CA LEU A 431 -19.65 -15.19 8.07
C LEU A 431 -19.72 -13.69 7.74
N TYR A 432 -18.59 -13.16 7.28
CA TYR A 432 -18.39 -11.79 6.88
C TYR A 432 -18.38 -11.66 5.35
N LEU A 433 -19.40 -11.02 4.77
CA LEU A 433 -19.60 -10.90 3.32
C LEU A 433 -19.66 -9.44 2.84
N ALA A 434 -18.87 -9.08 1.84
CA ALA A 434 -18.98 -7.79 1.17
C ALA A 434 -18.53 -7.82 -0.29
N ASP A 435 -19.00 -6.89 -1.11
CA ASP A 435 -18.44 -6.70 -2.45
C ASP A 435 -17.15 -5.86 -2.38
N GLN A 436 -17.17 -4.75 -1.65
CA GLN A 436 -16.02 -3.86 -1.46
C GLN A 436 -16.11 -3.15 -0.11
N LEU A 437 -15.02 -2.50 0.31
CA LEU A 437 -15.01 -1.57 1.45
C LEU A 437 -15.47 -2.22 2.75
N ALA A 438 -14.83 -3.32 3.17
CA ALA A 438 -15.29 -4.06 4.34
C ALA A 438 -14.19 -4.73 5.15
N GLN A 439 -14.63 -5.15 6.32
CA GLN A 439 -13.94 -5.83 7.40
C GLN A 439 -12.74 -5.06 7.92
N GLY A 440 -12.97 -3.77 8.16
CA GLY A 440 -11.94 -2.85 8.62
C GLY A 440 -11.26 -2.08 7.49
N SER A 441 -11.93 -1.73 6.39
CA SER A 441 -11.33 -0.89 5.35
C SER A 441 -11.36 0.61 5.71
N ALA A 442 -10.67 1.50 5.00
CA ALA A 442 -10.81 2.95 5.13
C ALA A 442 -10.41 3.67 3.83
N PHE A 443 -11.23 4.59 3.34
CA PHE A 443 -10.72 5.70 2.54
C PHE A 443 -11.17 6.98 3.27
N CYS A 444 -10.22 7.78 3.72
CA CYS A 444 -10.46 8.98 4.51
C CYS A 444 -11.22 8.78 5.83
N GLY A 445 -10.90 7.72 6.57
CA GLY A 445 -11.55 7.42 7.85
C GLY A 445 -10.82 6.38 8.68
N VAL A 446 -11.48 5.89 9.73
CA VAL A 446 -10.93 4.90 10.65
C VAL A 446 -11.91 3.74 10.80
N GLY A 447 -11.55 2.59 10.27
CA GLY A 447 -12.36 1.39 10.22
C GLY A 447 -11.71 0.23 10.98
N LEU A 448 -12.46 -0.42 11.86
CA LEU A 448 -12.00 -1.55 12.65
C LEU A 448 -13.03 -2.68 12.63
N LEU A 449 -12.57 -3.89 12.36
CA LEU A 449 -13.22 -5.14 12.74
C LEU A 449 -12.33 -5.86 13.77
N ILE A 450 -12.96 -6.37 14.82
CA ILE A 450 -12.32 -7.17 15.85
C ILE A 450 -13.18 -8.41 16.02
N ASP A 451 -12.64 -9.55 15.64
CA ASP A 451 -13.11 -10.85 16.04
C ASP A 451 -12.25 -11.34 17.22
N ARG A 452 -12.83 -12.15 18.10
CA ARG A 452 -12.14 -12.66 19.30
C ARG A 452 -12.00 -14.16 19.31
N GLN A 453 -12.97 -14.88 18.79
CA GLN A 453 -13.08 -16.33 18.91
C GLN A 453 -14.05 -16.83 17.85
N GLY A 454 -13.59 -17.78 17.05
CA GLY A 454 -14.49 -18.40 16.09
C GLY A 454 -13.77 -19.33 15.17
N ARG A 455 -14.50 -19.87 14.20
CA ARG A 455 -13.93 -20.29 12.93
C ARG A 455 -14.63 -19.51 11.84
N ASP A 456 -13.97 -18.46 11.39
CA ASP A 456 -14.61 -17.38 10.67
C ASP A 456 -14.27 -17.40 9.19
N GLN A 457 -15.22 -16.87 8.41
CA GLN A 457 -15.09 -16.72 6.97
C GLN A 457 -15.23 -15.25 6.58
N TYR A 458 -14.13 -14.69 6.12
CA TYR A 458 -14.06 -13.34 5.59
C TYR A 458 -14.03 -13.40 4.06
N GLN A 459 -15.13 -13.03 3.39
CA GLN A 459 -15.19 -12.94 1.93
C GLN A 459 -15.51 -11.53 1.48
N ALA A 460 -14.60 -10.96 0.69
CA ALA A 460 -14.76 -9.66 0.08
C ALA A 460 -14.32 -9.64 -1.38
N GLY A 461 -14.72 -8.62 -2.15
CA GLY A 461 -14.07 -8.30 -3.42
C GLY A 461 -12.82 -7.45 -3.18
N GLU A 462 -12.94 -6.13 -3.25
CA GLU A 462 -11.79 -5.21 -3.24
C GLU A 462 -11.81 -4.23 -2.06
N TYR A 463 -10.63 -3.71 -1.68
CA TYR A 463 -10.51 -2.71 -0.62
C TYR A 463 -11.08 -3.19 0.71
N ALA A 464 -10.66 -4.37 1.16
CA ALA A 464 -11.23 -5.04 2.32
C ALA A 464 -10.18 -5.74 3.19
N GLN A 465 -10.61 -6.28 4.34
CA GLN A 465 -9.77 -7.04 5.27
C GLN A 465 -8.56 -6.21 5.71
N GLY A 466 -8.85 -5.08 6.38
CA GLY A 466 -7.82 -4.15 6.85
C GLY A 466 -7.19 -3.27 5.76
N ALA A 467 -7.96 -2.78 4.78
CA ALA A 467 -7.44 -1.94 3.69
C ALA A 467 -7.50 -0.44 4.05
N ALA A 468 -6.55 0.40 3.65
CA ALA A 468 -6.62 1.84 3.86
C ALA A 468 -6.11 2.65 2.67
N PHE A 469 -6.69 3.83 2.46
CA PHE A 469 -6.17 4.92 1.63
C PHE A 469 -5.77 6.08 2.52
N PHE A 470 -6.67 6.96 2.93
CA PHE A 470 -6.37 7.95 3.96
C PHE A 470 -6.91 7.47 5.30
N GLY A 471 -6.10 7.43 6.36
CA GLY A 471 -6.51 6.98 7.69
C GLY A 471 -6.11 5.53 7.98
N ALA A 472 -6.93 4.76 8.69
CA ALA A 472 -6.58 3.38 9.07
C ALA A 472 -7.72 2.41 8.85
N GLY A 473 -7.38 1.27 8.25
CA GLY A 473 -8.24 0.12 8.12
C GLY A 473 -7.60 -1.07 8.82
N ILE A 474 -8.31 -1.65 9.80
CA ILE A 474 -7.77 -2.65 10.71
C ILE A 474 -8.74 -3.83 10.83
N LEU A 475 -8.25 -5.04 10.55
CA LEU A 475 -8.88 -6.31 10.90
C LEU A 475 -8.02 -6.99 11.96
N LEU A 476 -8.61 -7.31 13.11
CA LEU A 476 -7.98 -8.10 14.16
C LEU A 476 -8.79 -9.38 14.36
N ASP A 477 -8.15 -10.51 14.15
CA ASP A 477 -8.60 -11.81 14.66
C ASP A 477 -7.72 -12.20 15.84
N GLU A 478 -8.24 -12.97 16.79
CA GLU A 478 -7.51 -13.40 17.98
C GLU A 478 -7.47 -14.92 18.18
N ALA A 479 -8.35 -15.68 17.52
CA ALA A 479 -8.37 -17.14 17.61
C ALA A 479 -9.37 -17.75 16.62
N GLY A 480 -8.89 -18.68 15.80
CA GLY A 480 -9.74 -19.52 14.99
C GLY A 480 -8.95 -20.46 14.10
N ASP A 481 -9.54 -20.94 13.02
CA ASP A 481 -8.85 -21.62 11.91
C ASP A 481 -9.52 -21.06 10.66
N ASP A 482 -9.12 -19.86 10.28
CA ASP A 482 -9.97 -18.90 9.58
C ASP A 482 -9.68 -18.86 8.07
N GLN A 483 -10.62 -18.27 7.33
CA GLN A 483 -10.52 -18.14 5.89
C GLN A 483 -10.70 -16.70 5.46
N TYR A 484 -9.63 -16.14 4.87
CA TYR A 484 -9.59 -14.80 4.32
C TYR A 484 -9.58 -14.86 2.78
N GLY A 485 -10.72 -14.58 2.15
CA GLY A 485 -10.86 -14.53 0.71
C GLY A 485 -11.12 -13.11 0.21
N ALA A 486 -10.28 -12.62 -0.71
CA ALA A 486 -10.47 -11.34 -1.37
C ALA A 486 -10.01 -11.35 -2.84
N ALA A 487 -10.42 -10.35 -3.61
CA ALA A 487 -10.00 -10.18 -5.00
C ALA A 487 -8.65 -9.47 -5.11
N GLN A 488 -8.58 -8.20 -4.70
CA GLN A 488 -7.36 -7.39 -4.67
C GLN A 488 -7.46 -6.18 -3.75
N HIS A 489 -6.34 -5.51 -3.45
CA HIS A 489 -6.29 -4.34 -2.55
C HIS A 489 -6.80 -4.66 -1.14
N SER A 490 -6.36 -5.78 -0.57
CA SER A 490 -6.92 -6.36 0.65
C SER A 490 -5.86 -6.95 1.58
N GLN A 491 -6.28 -7.48 2.73
CA GLN A 491 -5.41 -8.23 3.65
C GLN A 491 -4.21 -7.38 4.10
N GLY A 492 -4.49 -6.26 4.76
CA GLY A 492 -3.44 -5.34 5.19
C GLY A 492 -2.88 -4.46 4.06
N PHE A 493 -3.74 -3.97 3.16
CA PHE A 493 -3.35 -3.08 2.07
C PHE A 493 -3.33 -1.61 2.52
N GLY A 494 -2.16 -0.96 2.50
CA GLY A 494 -1.98 0.44 2.90
C GLY A 494 -1.61 1.36 1.73
N SER A 495 -2.54 2.19 1.30
CA SER A 495 -2.38 3.18 0.23
C SER A 495 -2.11 4.59 0.76
N THR A 496 -2.15 5.61 -0.10
CA THR A 496 -1.69 6.98 0.18
C THR A 496 -2.18 7.58 1.50
N ARG A 497 -1.23 7.77 2.44
CA ARG A 497 -1.48 8.25 3.82
C ARG A 497 -2.36 7.31 4.64
N GLY A 498 -2.20 6.01 4.42
CA GLY A 498 -3.03 4.95 4.96
C GLY A 498 -2.21 3.90 5.68
N LEU A 499 -2.81 3.39 6.75
CA LEU A 499 -2.36 2.17 7.43
C LEU A 499 -3.39 1.07 7.18
N GLY A 500 -3.02 0.08 6.38
CA GLY A 500 -3.77 -1.17 6.28
C GLY A 500 -3.16 -2.21 7.22
N LEU A 501 -3.98 -2.85 8.05
CA LEU A 501 -3.54 -3.88 8.98
C LEU A 501 -4.51 -5.06 8.96
N LEU A 502 -3.99 -6.25 8.67
CA LEU A 502 -4.60 -7.52 9.07
C LEU A 502 -3.67 -8.15 10.10
N ARG A 503 -4.22 -8.49 11.27
CA ARG A 503 -3.50 -9.27 12.28
C ARG A 503 -4.33 -10.47 12.68
N ASP A 504 -3.83 -11.66 12.41
CA ASP A 504 -4.27 -12.89 13.03
C ASP A 504 -3.34 -13.23 14.19
N ARG A 505 -3.85 -13.90 15.22
CA ARG A 505 -3.07 -14.26 16.39
C ARG A 505 -2.80 -15.75 16.49
N ARG A 506 -3.75 -16.58 16.08
CA ARG A 506 -3.78 -18.02 16.37
C ARG A 506 -4.74 -18.72 15.42
N GLY A 507 -4.23 -19.70 14.72
CA GLY A 507 -5.04 -20.58 13.91
C GLY A 507 -4.20 -21.25 12.84
N ALA A 508 -4.73 -22.26 12.16
CA ALA A 508 -4.15 -22.70 10.90
C ALA A 508 -4.98 -22.13 9.76
N ASP A 509 -4.58 -20.96 9.27
CA ASP A 509 -5.41 -20.07 8.48
C ASP A 509 -5.11 -20.13 6.99
N GLN A 510 -6.06 -19.60 6.20
CA GLN A 510 -5.96 -19.56 4.75
C GLN A 510 -6.22 -18.17 4.22
N TYR A 511 -5.23 -17.61 3.53
CA TYR A 511 -5.28 -16.30 2.91
C TYR A 511 -5.27 -16.44 1.39
N ALA A 512 -6.35 -16.00 0.72
CA ALA A 512 -6.47 -16.05 -0.74
C ALA A 512 -6.77 -14.66 -1.33
N ALA A 513 -5.89 -14.20 -2.24
CA ALA A 513 -5.99 -12.92 -2.94
C ALA A 513 -5.48 -13.01 -4.40
N ASP A 514 -5.84 -14.07 -5.14
CA ASP A 514 -5.39 -14.29 -6.52
C ASP A 514 -6.46 -14.92 -7.43
N LEU A 515 -7.76 -14.68 -7.19
CA LEU A 515 -8.82 -15.50 -7.80
C LEU A 515 -9.72 -14.79 -8.82
N GLN A 516 -9.71 -13.45 -8.89
CA GLN A 516 -10.73 -12.71 -9.64
C GLN A 516 -10.22 -11.87 -10.80
N VAL A 517 -9.15 -11.10 -10.63
CA VAL A 517 -8.69 -10.11 -11.62
C VAL A 517 -7.47 -10.64 -12.37
N PRO A 518 -7.53 -10.92 -13.68
CA PRO A 518 -6.39 -11.46 -14.42
C PRO A 518 -5.20 -10.50 -14.47
N SER A 519 -4.00 -11.06 -14.57
CA SER A 519 -2.78 -10.27 -14.58
C SER A 519 -2.72 -9.25 -15.73
N ALA A 520 -2.34 -8.01 -15.40
CA ALA A 520 -2.05 -6.96 -16.38
C ALA A 520 -0.81 -7.26 -17.25
N TYR A 521 0.03 -8.22 -16.86
CA TYR A 521 1.18 -8.68 -17.63
C TYR A 521 0.82 -9.71 -18.72
N GLY A 522 -0.43 -10.18 -18.75
CA GLY A 522 -0.93 -11.10 -19.78
C GLY A 522 -0.49 -12.55 -19.59
N ASP A 523 0.02 -12.90 -18.41
CA ASP A 523 0.43 -14.26 -18.05
C ASP A 523 -0.82 -15.13 -17.78
N PRO A 524 -1.12 -16.16 -18.60
CA PRO A 524 -2.34 -16.95 -18.44
C PRO A 524 -2.39 -17.70 -17.11
N GLY A 525 -3.52 -17.58 -16.40
CA GLY A 525 -3.73 -18.24 -15.11
C GLY A 525 -3.08 -17.53 -13.92
N LEU A 526 -2.49 -16.35 -14.12
CA LEU A 526 -2.05 -15.46 -13.06
C LEU A 526 -3.02 -14.29 -12.89
N TYR A 527 -3.12 -13.82 -11.66
CA TYR A 527 -4.08 -12.81 -11.23
C TYR A 527 -3.37 -11.67 -10.51
N GLU A 528 -3.97 -10.49 -10.52
CA GLU A 528 -3.61 -9.38 -9.65
C GLU A 528 -4.00 -9.70 -8.21
N GLY A 529 -3.21 -9.21 -7.26
CA GLY A 529 -3.45 -9.35 -5.82
C GLY A 529 -3.42 -8.00 -5.12
N TRP A 530 -2.30 -7.28 -5.10
CA TRP A 530 -2.19 -6.01 -4.36
C TRP A 530 -2.57 -6.15 -2.88
N SER A 531 -2.15 -7.24 -2.23
CA SER A 531 -2.67 -7.68 -0.94
C SER A 531 -1.63 -8.29 -0.02
N GLN A 532 -2.00 -8.70 1.19
CA GLN A 532 -1.13 -9.41 2.14
C GLN A 532 0.05 -8.54 2.56
N GLY A 533 -0.23 -7.45 3.29
CA GLY A 533 0.79 -6.53 3.78
C GLY A 533 1.40 -5.63 2.70
N MET A 534 0.57 -5.12 1.80
CA MET A 534 1.00 -4.34 0.64
C MET A 534 0.98 -2.83 0.93
N GLY A 535 2.11 -2.14 0.78
CA GLY A 535 2.19 -0.68 0.81
C GLY A 535 2.21 -0.08 -0.60
N CYS A 536 1.29 0.84 -0.91
CA CYS A 536 1.12 1.38 -2.26
C CYS A 536 0.93 2.90 -2.30
N GLY A 537 1.53 3.60 -3.27
CA GLY A 537 1.22 5.00 -3.55
C GLY A 537 0.54 5.21 -4.90
N ILE A 538 -0.15 6.34 -5.03
CA ILE A 538 -0.84 6.72 -6.27
C ILE A 538 0.05 7.65 -7.09
N ARG A 539 0.58 7.11 -8.20
CA ARG A 539 1.55 7.82 -9.03
C ARG A 539 1.02 9.15 -9.55
N GLY A 540 1.79 10.20 -9.28
CA GLY A 540 1.47 11.56 -9.69
C GLY A 540 0.48 12.29 -8.78
N TYR A 541 -0.02 11.63 -7.73
CA TYR A 541 -1.03 12.19 -6.82
C TYR A 541 -0.57 12.24 -5.36
N GLY A 542 -0.15 11.12 -4.79
CA GLY A 542 0.27 11.04 -3.40
C GLY A 542 1.11 9.80 -3.15
N GLU A 543 2.02 9.91 -2.20
CA GLU A 543 2.99 8.87 -1.88
C GLU A 543 2.35 7.77 -1.05
N GLY A 544 3.03 6.63 -0.91
CA GLY A 544 2.41 5.41 -0.42
C GLY A 544 2.12 5.36 1.07
N GLY A 545 1.34 4.35 1.45
CA GLY A 545 1.02 4.02 2.84
C GLY A 545 1.88 2.90 3.42
N ILE A 546 1.43 2.41 4.57
CA ILE A 546 1.98 1.26 5.27
C ILE A 546 0.95 0.14 5.24
N GLY A 547 1.29 -0.99 4.61
CA GLY A 547 0.47 -2.20 4.62
C GLY A 547 1.12 -3.29 5.45
N LEU A 548 0.37 -3.90 6.36
CA LEU A 548 0.84 -4.92 7.30
C LEU A 548 -0.07 -6.14 7.30
N LEU A 549 0.52 -7.31 7.12
CA LEU A 549 -0.08 -8.59 7.50
C LEU A 549 0.78 -9.21 8.59
N LEU A 550 0.19 -9.46 9.75
CA LEU A 550 0.87 -9.99 10.93
C LEU A 550 0.21 -11.30 11.34
N GLU A 551 0.94 -12.40 11.26
CA GLU A 551 0.54 -13.72 11.73
C GLU A 551 1.47 -14.09 12.91
N LEU A 552 0.92 -14.75 13.94
CA LEU A 552 1.62 -15.06 15.18
C LEU A 552 1.81 -16.55 15.48
N SER A 553 0.92 -17.43 15.05
CA SER A 553 1.10 -18.87 15.21
C SER A 553 0.10 -19.65 14.37
N GLY A 554 0.60 -20.60 13.59
CA GLY A 554 -0.26 -21.46 12.79
C GLY A 554 0.52 -22.48 11.97
N ASP A 555 -0.16 -23.19 11.08
CA ASP A 555 0.47 -23.80 9.90
C ASP A 555 -0.32 -23.22 8.70
N ASP A 556 0.12 -22.06 8.22
CA ASP A 556 -0.65 -21.15 7.39
C ASP A 556 -0.45 -21.33 5.89
N ARG A 557 -1.43 -20.84 5.13
CA ARG A 557 -1.39 -20.86 3.67
C ARG A 557 -1.68 -19.48 3.10
N TYR A 558 -0.64 -18.88 2.55
CA TYR A 558 -0.70 -17.62 1.84
C TYR A 558 -0.74 -17.84 0.34
N GLN A 559 -1.87 -17.52 -0.30
CA GLN A 559 -2.06 -17.56 -1.75
C GLN A 559 -2.32 -16.13 -2.27
N GLY A 560 -1.30 -15.55 -2.90
CA GLY A 560 -1.30 -14.16 -3.36
C GLY A 560 -1.05 -13.99 -4.86
N GLY A 561 -1.71 -12.99 -5.44
CA GLY A 561 -1.58 -12.62 -6.84
C GLY A 561 -0.30 -11.83 -7.08
N ASN A 562 -0.31 -11.01 -8.14
CA ASN A 562 0.75 -10.03 -8.33
C ASN A 562 0.70 -8.96 -7.24
N PHE A 563 1.86 -8.47 -6.82
CA PHE A 563 1.99 -7.44 -5.77
C PHE A 563 1.42 -7.91 -4.42
N SER A 564 1.91 -9.03 -3.90
CA SER A 564 1.41 -9.59 -2.63
C SER A 564 2.51 -10.09 -1.69
N GLN A 565 2.21 -10.24 -0.41
CA GLN A 565 3.11 -10.81 0.61
C GLN A 565 4.26 -9.85 0.95
N GLY A 566 3.94 -8.77 1.66
CA GLY A 566 4.91 -7.81 2.17
C GLY A 566 5.51 -6.89 1.10
N VAL A 567 4.73 -6.51 0.08
CA VAL A 567 5.26 -5.81 -1.10
C VAL A 567 5.14 -4.29 -0.99
N GLY A 568 6.13 -3.57 -1.51
CA GLY A 568 6.10 -2.13 -1.67
C GLY A 568 5.90 -1.68 -3.13
N TYR A 569 5.04 -0.70 -3.37
CA TYR A 569 4.90 0.00 -4.65
C TYR A 569 4.78 1.52 -4.48
N PHE A 570 5.55 2.29 -5.26
CA PHE A 570 5.52 3.76 -5.30
C PHE A 570 5.51 4.45 -3.93
N PHE A 571 6.69 4.53 -3.29
CA PHE A 571 6.84 5.11 -1.96
C PHE A 571 5.95 4.49 -0.87
N GLY A 572 5.46 3.26 -1.09
CA GLY A 572 4.80 2.46 -0.05
C GLY A 572 5.81 1.65 0.78
N LEU A 573 5.39 1.27 1.98
CA LEU A 573 6.06 0.29 2.84
C LEU A 573 5.10 -0.89 3.04
N GLY A 574 5.46 -2.07 2.51
CA GLY A 574 4.73 -3.30 2.78
C GLY A 574 5.53 -4.21 3.71
N ALA A 575 4.85 -4.85 4.66
CA ALA A 575 5.43 -5.91 5.46
C ALA A 575 4.46 -7.06 5.69
N LEU A 576 4.96 -8.29 5.53
CA LEU A 576 4.37 -9.51 6.05
C LEU A 576 5.31 -10.03 7.13
N VAL A 577 4.80 -10.23 8.34
CA VAL A 577 5.56 -10.79 9.46
C VAL A 577 4.81 -11.98 10.01
N ASP A 578 5.42 -13.15 9.90
CA ASP A 578 4.95 -14.40 10.47
C ASP A 578 5.85 -14.77 11.66
N GLN A 579 5.27 -15.09 12.81
CA GLN A 579 6.03 -15.47 14.01
C GLN A 579 6.33 -16.97 14.07
N GLY A 580 5.63 -17.78 13.29
CA GLY A 580 6.07 -19.12 12.96
C GLY A 580 4.96 -20.15 12.74
N GLY A 581 5.36 -21.23 12.08
CA GLY A 581 4.47 -22.29 11.64
C GLY A 581 5.18 -23.33 10.79
N ASN A 582 4.50 -23.94 9.83
CA ASN A 582 5.13 -24.63 8.70
C ASN A 582 4.35 -24.22 7.46
N ASP A 583 4.73 -23.07 6.96
CA ASP A 583 3.86 -22.20 6.19
C ASP A 583 4.11 -22.34 4.70
N ARG A 584 3.09 -21.97 3.95
CA ARG A 584 3.13 -22.04 2.48
C ARG A 584 2.84 -20.70 1.88
N TYR A 585 3.88 -20.09 1.34
CA TYR A 585 3.82 -18.84 0.62
C TYR A 585 3.77 -19.10 -0.88
N LEU A 586 2.61 -18.93 -1.49
CA LEU A 586 2.39 -19.00 -2.93
C LEU A 586 2.07 -17.62 -3.50
N GLY A 587 3.06 -16.97 -4.11
CA GLY A 587 2.94 -15.68 -4.77
C GLY A 587 3.06 -15.76 -6.29
N SER A 588 2.71 -14.68 -6.98
CA SER A 588 2.91 -14.54 -8.44
C SER A 588 4.08 -13.60 -8.75
N ARG A 589 3.89 -12.54 -9.56
CA ARG A 589 4.93 -11.53 -9.87
C ARG A 589 4.95 -10.45 -8.80
N TYR A 590 6.12 -9.94 -8.40
CA TYR A 590 6.19 -8.98 -7.28
C TYR A 590 5.58 -9.58 -6.03
N ALA A 591 6.28 -10.54 -5.42
CA ALA A 591 5.80 -11.21 -4.22
C ALA A 591 6.90 -11.47 -3.19
N GLN A 592 6.51 -11.72 -1.94
CA GLN A 592 7.40 -12.20 -0.88
C GLN A 592 8.52 -11.19 -0.58
N GLY A 593 8.14 -10.02 -0.04
CA GLY A 593 9.09 -8.96 0.33
C GLY A 593 9.69 -8.22 -0.87
N ALA A 594 9.06 -8.29 -2.05
CA ALA A 594 9.53 -7.58 -3.24
C ALA A 594 9.13 -6.09 -3.22
N ALA A 595 9.82 -5.25 -4.00
CA ALA A 595 9.45 -3.84 -4.12
C ALA A 595 9.70 -3.23 -5.50
N ALA A 596 8.89 -2.24 -5.86
CA ALA A 596 9.01 -1.45 -7.08
C ALA A 596 8.78 0.05 -6.87
N HIS A 597 9.49 0.87 -7.64
CA HIS A 597 9.30 2.34 -7.71
C HIS A 597 9.52 3.07 -6.36
N GLN A 598 10.74 3.06 -5.81
CA GLN A 598 11.04 3.82 -4.58
C GLN A 598 10.27 3.36 -3.33
N ALA A 599 9.73 2.15 -3.38
CA ALA A 599 9.05 1.52 -2.26
C ALA A 599 9.98 0.57 -1.49
N VAL A 600 9.47 0.10 -0.37
CA VAL A 600 10.12 -0.88 0.49
C VAL A 600 9.16 -2.05 0.72
N GLY A 601 9.62 -3.27 0.46
CA GLY A 601 8.88 -4.50 0.71
C GLY A 601 9.70 -5.42 1.60
N ILE A 602 9.04 -6.04 2.58
CA ILE A 602 9.66 -6.83 3.63
C ILE A 602 8.79 -8.07 3.91
N LEU A 603 9.40 -9.24 3.88
CA LEU A 603 8.82 -10.45 4.47
C LEU A 603 9.77 -10.95 5.57
N VAL A 604 9.22 -11.25 6.74
CA VAL A 604 9.95 -11.86 7.85
C VAL A 604 9.18 -13.09 8.31
N ASP A 605 9.85 -14.23 8.31
CA ASP A 605 9.42 -15.45 8.97
C ASP A 605 10.42 -15.78 10.09
N HIS A 606 9.91 -16.13 11.27
CA HIS A 606 10.73 -16.38 12.45
C HIS A 606 11.05 -17.85 12.69
N THR A 607 10.13 -18.78 12.39
CA THR A 607 10.34 -20.21 12.62
C THR A 607 9.42 -21.06 11.78
N GLY A 608 9.93 -22.13 11.18
CA GLY A 608 9.07 -23.12 10.54
C GLY A 608 9.83 -23.98 9.56
N ASN A 609 9.19 -24.94 8.90
CA ASN A 609 9.79 -25.53 7.69
C ASN A 609 8.94 -25.11 6.51
N ASP A 610 9.35 -24.02 5.90
CA ASP A 610 8.50 -23.17 5.11
C ASP A 610 8.75 -23.35 3.62
N ARG A 611 7.72 -23.02 2.85
CA ARG A 611 7.74 -23.17 1.39
C ARG A 611 7.39 -21.85 0.73
N TYR A 612 8.42 -21.21 0.20
CA TYR A 612 8.32 -20.00 -0.59
C TYR A 612 8.30 -20.33 -2.07
N GLN A 613 7.15 -20.10 -2.71
CA GLN A 613 6.98 -20.24 -4.15
C GLN A 613 6.48 -18.94 -4.78
N SER A 614 7.28 -18.35 -5.66
CA SER A 614 6.83 -17.35 -6.62
C SER A 614 6.66 -18.01 -7.99
N ARG A 615 5.49 -17.82 -8.63
CA ARG A 615 5.17 -18.46 -9.92
C ARG A 615 5.98 -17.91 -11.10
N VAL A 616 6.50 -16.68 -10.99
CA VAL A 616 7.23 -15.97 -12.05
C VAL A 616 8.34 -15.08 -11.46
N ALA A 617 8.70 -14.00 -12.13
CA ALA A 617 9.81 -13.13 -11.78
C ALA A 617 9.49 -12.08 -10.70
N ALA A 618 10.54 -11.45 -10.15
CA ALA A 618 10.47 -10.37 -9.17
C ALA A 618 9.84 -10.83 -7.84
N GLY A 619 10.43 -11.83 -7.19
CA GLY A 619 9.94 -12.31 -5.89
C GLY A 619 11.05 -12.55 -4.87
N GLN A 620 10.71 -12.88 -3.63
CA GLN A 620 11.66 -13.33 -2.60
C GLN A 620 12.75 -12.29 -2.32
N GLY A 621 12.34 -11.15 -1.76
CA GLY A 621 13.24 -10.07 -1.37
C GLY A 621 13.87 -9.32 -2.55
N SER A 622 13.20 -9.28 -3.72
CA SER A 622 13.75 -8.63 -4.90
C SER A 622 13.46 -7.13 -4.97
N GLY A 623 14.44 -6.32 -5.40
CA GLY A 623 14.27 -4.88 -5.61
C GLY A 623 14.28 -4.46 -7.09
N TRP A 624 13.29 -3.67 -7.51
CA TRP A 624 13.18 -3.12 -8.87
C TRP A 624 12.95 -1.61 -8.89
N ASP A 625 13.66 -0.90 -9.79
CA ASP A 625 13.46 0.54 -10.05
C ASP A 625 13.63 1.42 -8.80
N ALA A 626 14.88 1.52 -8.32
CA ALA A 626 15.22 2.30 -7.13
C ALA A 626 14.36 1.93 -5.91
N ALA A 627 14.13 0.64 -5.68
CA ALA A 627 13.34 0.11 -4.56
C ALA A 627 14.13 -0.91 -3.73
N VAL A 628 13.60 -1.23 -2.55
CA VAL A 628 14.24 -2.08 -1.53
C VAL A 628 13.34 -3.29 -1.27
N GLY A 629 13.79 -4.48 -1.64
CA GLY A 629 13.11 -5.75 -1.32
C GLY A 629 13.93 -6.55 -0.31
N VAL A 630 13.26 -7.13 0.68
CA VAL A 630 13.89 -7.90 1.76
C VAL A 630 13.03 -9.12 2.11
N LEU A 631 13.67 -10.28 2.17
CA LEU A 631 13.12 -11.49 2.78
C LEU A 631 14.08 -11.95 3.88
N ILE A 632 13.55 -12.23 5.08
CA ILE A 632 14.29 -12.77 6.21
C ILE A 632 13.57 -14.04 6.65
N ASP A 633 14.32 -15.14 6.71
CA ASP A 633 13.95 -16.36 7.42
C ASP A 633 14.95 -16.59 8.55
N GLU A 634 14.47 -16.89 9.74
CA GLU A 634 15.34 -17.07 10.91
C GLU A 634 15.61 -18.55 11.27
N HIS A 635 14.72 -19.49 10.96
CA HIS A 635 14.85 -20.89 11.39
C HIS A 635 14.03 -21.90 10.57
N GLY A 636 14.71 -22.94 10.12
CA GLY A 636 14.17 -24.27 9.83
C GLY A 636 14.62 -24.81 8.48
N ASP A 637 14.07 -25.93 8.00
CA ASP A 637 14.53 -26.55 6.74
C ASP A 637 13.65 -26.09 5.55
N ASP A 638 14.07 -25.04 4.85
CA ASP A 638 13.22 -24.23 3.98
C ASP A 638 13.39 -24.48 2.47
N GLN A 639 12.35 -24.12 1.72
CA GLN A 639 12.31 -24.29 0.26
C GLN A 639 11.95 -23.00 -0.45
N TYR A 640 12.90 -22.48 -1.24
CA TYR A 640 12.76 -21.28 -2.05
C TYR A 640 12.70 -21.65 -3.54
N ARG A 641 11.55 -21.40 -4.16
CA ARG A 641 11.34 -21.58 -5.60
C ARG A 641 10.79 -20.32 -6.26
N ALA A 642 11.50 -19.79 -7.24
CA ALA A 642 11.06 -18.66 -8.03
C ALA A 642 11.63 -18.74 -9.46
N ASP A 643 11.31 -17.79 -10.34
CA ASP A 643 11.82 -17.77 -11.70
C ASP A 643 13.01 -16.80 -11.86
N ASP A 644 12.80 -15.60 -12.41
CA ASP A 644 13.83 -14.58 -12.62
C ASP A 644 13.76 -13.44 -11.59
N LEU A 645 14.86 -12.69 -11.41
CA LEU A 645 14.92 -11.57 -10.46
C LEU A 645 14.36 -11.98 -9.08
N SER A 646 14.94 -13.01 -8.48
CA SER A 646 14.46 -13.52 -7.19
C SER A 646 15.58 -13.83 -6.20
N GLN A 647 15.19 -14.19 -4.99
CA GLN A 647 16.08 -14.64 -3.91
C GLN A 647 17.16 -13.59 -3.62
N GLY A 648 16.70 -12.38 -3.27
CA GLY A 648 17.55 -11.24 -2.97
C GLY A 648 18.18 -10.56 -4.19
N ALA A 649 17.65 -10.76 -5.39
CA ALA A 649 18.16 -10.11 -6.59
C ALA A 649 17.70 -8.64 -6.72
N GLY A 650 18.55 -7.79 -7.31
CA GLY A 650 18.27 -6.36 -7.54
C GLY A 650 18.43 -5.95 -9.00
N ALA A 651 17.52 -5.12 -9.53
CA ALA A 651 17.60 -4.58 -10.89
C ALA A 651 17.11 -3.12 -10.97
N MET A 652 17.58 -2.39 -11.98
CA MET A 652 17.22 -0.99 -12.25
C MET A 652 17.49 -0.05 -11.07
N ASN A 653 18.68 -0.15 -10.49
CA ASN A 653 19.11 0.45 -9.22
C ASN A 653 18.31 -0.05 -8.02
N GLY A 654 17.89 -1.30 -8.03
CA GLY A 654 17.21 -1.94 -6.91
C GLY A 654 18.20 -2.54 -5.91
N LEU A 655 17.77 -2.59 -4.65
CA LEU A 655 18.41 -3.38 -3.59
C LEU A 655 17.50 -4.58 -3.30
N GLY A 656 18.03 -5.79 -3.45
CA GLY A 656 17.37 -7.03 -3.02
C GLY A 656 18.22 -7.74 -1.96
N LEU A 657 17.57 -8.26 -0.92
CA LEU A 657 18.20 -9.04 0.15
C LEU A 657 17.35 -10.28 0.45
N LEU A 658 18.00 -11.44 0.54
CA LEU A 658 17.47 -12.60 1.21
C LEU A 658 18.47 -13.02 2.29
N LEU A 659 18.02 -13.12 3.53
CA LEU A 659 18.77 -13.69 4.64
C LEU A 659 18.03 -14.92 5.14
N ASP A 660 18.69 -16.08 5.08
CA ASP A 660 18.31 -17.29 5.79
C ASP A 660 19.35 -17.52 6.90
N GLN A 661 18.91 -17.67 8.15
CA GLN A 661 19.85 -17.73 9.29
C GLN A 661 20.24 -19.15 9.69
N ARG A 662 19.37 -20.16 9.52
CA ARG A 662 19.56 -21.51 10.06
C ARG A 662 18.64 -22.51 9.35
N GLY A 663 19.20 -23.61 8.87
CA GLY A 663 18.38 -24.62 8.24
C GLY A 663 19.12 -25.72 7.53
N ASN A 664 18.46 -26.39 6.60
CA ASN A 664 19.08 -27.15 5.52
C ASN A 664 18.25 -26.89 4.27
N ASP A 665 18.66 -25.88 3.53
CA ASP A 665 17.70 -25.17 2.69
C ASP A 665 17.86 -25.54 1.23
N SER A 666 16.86 -25.21 0.42
CA SER A 666 16.94 -25.44 -1.01
C SER A 666 16.45 -24.27 -1.85
N TYR A 667 17.31 -23.85 -2.76
CA TYR A 667 17.13 -22.67 -3.60
C TYR A 667 17.06 -23.06 -5.07
N GLN A 668 15.91 -22.78 -5.69
CA GLN A 668 15.62 -23.06 -7.09
C GLN A 668 15.15 -21.80 -7.81
N THR A 669 15.93 -21.35 -8.79
CA THR A 669 15.62 -20.17 -9.62
C THR A 669 16.22 -20.29 -11.03
N HIS A 670 15.64 -19.62 -12.02
CA HIS A 670 16.27 -19.47 -13.33
C HIS A 670 17.34 -18.37 -13.32
N SER A 671 17.02 -17.21 -12.74
CA SER A 671 18.02 -16.15 -12.44
C SER A 671 17.72 -15.45 -11.11
N GLY A 672 18.68 -15.48 -10.18
CA GLY A 672 18.47 -14.98 -8.83
C GLY A 672 19.65 -15.24 -7.91
N GLN A 673 19.36 -15.55 -6.64
CA GLN A 673 20.34 -15.88 -5.59
C GLN A 673 21.33 -14.73 -5.37
N GLY A 674 20.80 -13.55 -5.07
CA GLY A 674 21.57 -12.34 -4.86
C GLY A 674 22.20 -11.81 -6.13
N ALA A 675 21.58 -11.96 -7.31
CA ALA A 675 22.12 -11.43 -8.57
C ALA A 675 21.84 -9.93 -8.77
N GLY A 676 22.78 -9.23 -9.43
CA GLY A 676 22.57 -7.87 -9.95
C GLY A 676 22.13 -7.89 -11.42
N GLY A 677 20.92 -7.41 -11.70
CA GLY A 677 20.33 -7.39 -13.04
C GLY A 677 20.72 -6.17 -13.90
N SER A 678 19.85 -5.82 -14.86
CA SER A 678 20.06 -4.68 -15.77
C SER A 678 20.07 -3.32 -15.05
N LEU A 679 20.72 -2.34 -15.67
CA LEU A 679 20.76 -0.92 -15.27
C LEU A 679 20.13 0.00 -16.33
N GLU A 680 19.55 -0.55 -17.40
CA GLU A 680 19.18 0.24 -18.58
C GLU A 680 18.00 1.19 -18.33
N TYR A 681 17.14 0.87 -17.37
CA TYR A 681 15.95 1.69 -17.07
C TYR A 681 16.35 3.08 -16.54
N TRP A 682 15.72 4.13 -17.07
CA TRP A 682 16.03 5.55 -16.80
C TRP A 682 17.52 5.96 -16.98
N GLY A 683 18.33 5.21 -17.71
CA GLY A 683 19.76 5.52 -17.85
C GLY A 683 20.59 5.23 -16.59
N GLY A 684 20.10 4.35 -15.70
CA GLY A 684 20.89 3.71 -14.64
C GLY A 684 21.26 4.54 -13.42
N ARG A 685 20.76 5.79 -13.30
CA ARG A 685 20.90 6.68 -12.12
C ARG A 685 22.34 6.89 -11.62
N ASN A 686 23.35 6.55 -12.41
CA ASN A 686 24.76 6.49 -12.00
C ASN A 686 24.99 5.72 -10.69
N ALA A 687 24.21 4.67 -10.45
CA ALA A 687 24.36 3.77 -9.32
C ALA A 687 24.39 2.31 -9.80
N PRO A 688 24.95 1.39 -9.01
CA PRO A 688 24.83 -0.04 -9.31
C PRO A 688 23.46 -0.58 -8.86
N ASN A 689 23.24 -1.87 -9.10
CA ASN A 689 22.28 -2.68 -8.34
C ASN A 689 23.01 -3.23 -7.10
N LEU A 690 22.25 -3.70 -6.11
CA LEU A 690 22.79 -4.52 -5.04
C LEU A 690 21.86 -5.72 -4.83
N GLY A 691 22.33 -6.90 -5.19
CA GLY A 691 21.65 -8.16 -4.86
C GLY A 691 22.44 -8.90 -3.79
N VAL A 692 21.78 -9.46 -2.78
CA VAL A 692 22.44 -10.22 -1.71
C VAL A 692 21.61 -11.44 -1.36
N LEU A 693 22.28 -12.59 -1.32
CA LEU A 693 21.78 -13.80 -0.66
C LEU A 693 22.78 -14.19 0.45
N MET A 694 22.31 -14.33 1.67
CA MET A 694 23.10 -14.86 2.79
C MET A 694 22.37 -16.05 3.38
N ASP A 695 23.06 -17.17 3.47
CA ASP A 695 22.66 -18.37 4.19
C ASP A 695 23.71 -18.64 5.27
N TRP A 696 23.31 -18.76 6.54
CA TRP A 696 24.25 -18.81 7.68
C TRP A 696 24.35 -20.13 8.42
N GLY A 697 23.66 -21.16 7.98
CA GLY A 697 23.94 -22.46 8.54
C GLY A 697 23.08 -23.54 7.95
N GLY A 698 23.71 -24.64 7.58
CA GLY A 698 23.00 -25.76 7.05
C GLY A 698 23.83 -26.62 6.14
N LYS A 699 23.14 -27.43 5.35
CA LYS A 699 23.68 -28.20 4.24
C LYS A 699 22.76 -28.03 3.04
N ASP A 700 22.98 -26.94 2.35
CA ASP A 700 21.99 -26.35 1.46
C ASP A 700 22.20 -26.79 0.02
N ARG A 701 21.13 -26.68 -0.77
CA ARG A 701 21.12 -27.07 -2.18
C ARG A 701 20.79 -25.87 -3.05
N TYR A 702 21.72 -25.54 -3.95
CA TYR A 702 21.54 -24.49 -4.95
C TYR A 702 21.53 -25.10 -6.34
N ASN A 703 20.68 -24.57 -7.22
CA ASN A 703 20.59 -25.02 -8.61
C ASN A 703 21.44 -24.22 -9.61
N LEU A 704 21.95 -23.04 -9.23
CA LEU A 704 22.77 -22.20 -10.10
C LEU A 704 24.26 -22.55 -9.98
N GLU A 705 24.98 -22.43 -11.10
CA GLU A 705 26.42 -22.75 -11.17
C GLU A 705 27.24 -21.85 -10.21
N GLY A 706 28.20 -22.45 -9.51
CA GLY A 706 29.10 -21.76 -8.58
C GLY A 706 28.54 -21.55 -7.17
N ARG A 707 27.26 -21.85 -6.94
CA ARG A 707 26.59 -21.76 -5.63
C ARG A 707 26.69 -23.10 -4.92
N ARG A 708 27.20 -23.10 -3.68
CA ARG A 708 27.46 -24.31 -2.88
C ARG A 708 27.74 -23.92 -1.43
N ASN A 709 27.71 -24.90 -0.54
CA ASN A 709 28.01 -24.64 0.86
C ASN A 709 29.42 -24.11 1.07
N GLN A 710 29.58 -23.28 2.10
CA GLN A 710 30.85 -22.69 2.53
C GLN A 710 31.52 -21.88 1.41
N ALA A 711 30.71 -21.15 0.64
CA ALA A 711 31.17 -20.30 -0.45
C ALA A 711 30.74 -18.85 -0.27
N GLU A 712 31.63 -17.93 -0.62
CA GLU A 712 31.41 -16.49 -0.56
C GLU A 712 31.96 -15.86 -1.85
N PHE A 713 31.14 -15.09 -2.58
CA PHE A 713 31.61 -14.40 -3.80
C PHE A 713 30.78 -13.16 -4.20
N LYS A 714 31.40 -12.33 -5.05
CA LYS A 714 30.80 -11.17 -5.73
C LYS A 714 30.77 -11.41 -7.25
N ASN A 715 29.62 -11.22 -7.89
CA ASN A 715 29.46 -11.28 -9.36
C ASN A 715 29.27 -9.88 -9.98
N SER A 716 29.07 -9.83 -11.31
CA SER A 716 28.79 -8.59 -12.04
C SER A 716 27.46 -7.96 -11.62
N GLY A 717 27.41 -6.62 -11.50
CA GLY A 717 26.20 -5.93 -11.01
C GLY A 717 26.05 -5.93 -9.48
N ILE A 718 27.11 -6.31 -8.75
CA ILE A 718 27.16 -6.40 -7.27
C ILE A 718 26.11 -7.36 -6.74
N GLY A 719 26.14 -8.58 -7.27
CA GLY A 719 25.49 -9.70 -6.62
C GLY A 719 26.44 -10.37 -5.64
N LEU A 720 26.05 -10.34 -4.37
CA LEU A 720 26.79 -10.91 -3.26
C LEU A 720 26.12 -12.20 -2.79
N PHE A 721 26.95 -13.18 -2.47
CA PHE A 721 26.49 -14.44 -1.93
C PHE A 721 27.43 -14.91 -0.84
N GLU A 722 26.83 -15.43 0.22
CA GLU A 722 27.50 -16.09 1.32
C GLU A 722 26.66 -17.29 1.75
N ASP A 723 27.34 -18.42 1.93
CA ASP A 723 26.87 -19.61 2.63
C ASP A 723 27.96 -20.01 3.64
N ARG A 724 27.58 -20.33 4.89
CA ARG A 724 28.51 -20.60 6.01
C ARG A 724 28.45 -21.99 6.61
#